data_AF-B8CE18-F1
#
_entry.id   AF-B8CE18-F1
#
_cell.length_a   1.000
_cell.length_b   1.000
_cell.length_c   1.000
_cell.angle_alpha   90.00
_cell.angle_beta   90.00
_cell.angle_gamma   90.00
#
_symmetry.space_group_name_H-M   'P 1'
#
loop_
_entity.id
_entity.type
_entity.pdbx_description
1 polymer ?
#
loop_
_entity_poly.entity_id
_entity_poly.type
_entity_poly.pdbx_seq_one_letter_code
_entity_poly.pdbx_strand_id
1 'polypeptide(L)'
;MYRSFAASTAILALLLWSFNIHLLSRYNRDKSSFFLQHPDDTVESRSLSLGRACLKARNESVPRSLYRNLPKPFINLSFPKMGTYALHEYFKCGGLHSTHQICGGKQLKCATCIQRSVKAGLHPLKQCDDADVYAQIDNGFYFPQIELLELLMESYPSGATFFLTFRSMDRWYSSICNWPPNKKLQRMNDRLMHLNITGFPAGRGRDMYEFNDWYCKHVMRVREMVAKYPLHALVEVDIEDPEMGRKLKDMFGIDKGCFGQANVNAHIHPELKHGVGLSSYFKQRQQNETLIQDIPPASPITFQAEGAKNDQSPIVMLAEAIQSDAEQFSLRPISVPVNAGRKVKLRGLDDELVRDVFLGERLFFFGDSTLRNLHMWLHYLLRMNMKDETPFSTMNLTQANRVFLDRINNDGESCQFRTELGTSNGELACKGVPGKHNTMTTILDDGATESAFLGGWGNKCTDFKDEYDAIKNFRPTILVANVGLWWFHFQKRGRERSVCIVDKWLKYEEWLDGILNLAEEAGVEVLLFKTTNLICDEKYQGEMATANDLYSSRDEQTVQKCFRSFRPKTMSATTDADILNYCINGTMNTIGSDHHNQRLLQFVKDRKDATTLKLAVLPDRNIQSCQFTGMLDGRHYHQMNLARIRLLGNVVMSLKVKE
;
A
#
# COMPACT_ATOMS: atom_id res chain seq x y z
N MET A 1 -57.98 -11.36 51.29
CA MET A 1 -58.06 -10.71 49.95
C MET A 1 -56.64 -10.52 49.36
N TYR A 2 -55.80 -11.58 49.35
CA TYR A 2 -54.40 -11.54 48.87
C TYR A 2 -53.92 -12.90 48.30
N ARG A 3 -54.83 -13.71 47.75
CA ARG A 3 -54.49 -14.97 47.05
C ARG A 3 -54.93 -15.04 45.58
N SER A 4 -55.66 -14.04 45.07
CA SER A 4 -56.11 -14.01 43.67
C SER A 4 -55.23 -13.22 42.70
N PHE A 5 -54.16 -12.55 43.15
CA PHE A 5 -53.33 -11.73 42.26
C PHE A 5 -52.11 -12.47 41.67
N ALA A 6 -51.67 -13.58 42.28
CA ALA A 6 -50.51 -14.33 41.80
C ALA A 6 -50.83 -15.33 40.67
N ALA A 7 -52.08 -15.76 40.54
CA ALA A 7 -52.48 -16.70 39.49
C ALA A 7 -52.64 -16.00 38.12
N SER A 8 -53.07 -14.73 38.10
CA SER A 8 -53.32 -13.99 36.86
C SER A 8 -52.05 -13.52 36.15
N THR A 9 -50.95 -13.29 36.87
CA THR A 9 -49.66 -12.89 36.27
C THR A 9 -48.90 -14.07 35.65
N ALA A 10 -49.05 -15.29 36.19
CA ALA A 10 -48.45 -16.49 35.61
C ALA A 10 -49.11 -16.91 34.28
N ILE A 11 -50.43 -16.73 34.15
CA ILE A 11 -51.17 -17.05 32.93
C ILE A 11 -50.84 -16.07 31.80
N LEU A 12 -50.64 -14.78 32.11
CA LEU A 12 -50.26 -13.78 31.11
C LEU A 12 -48.83 -14.02 30.56
N ALA A 13 -47.90 -14.48 31.41
CA ALA A 13 -46.54 -14.81 30.99
C ALA A 13 -46.47 -16.06 30.09
N LEU A 14 -47.30 -17.08 30.35
CA LEU A 14 -47.39 -18.28 29.51
C LEU A 14 -48.08 -18.01 28.16
N LEU A 15 -49.04 -17.09 28.11
CA LEU A 15 -49.68 -16.67 26.86
C LEU A 15 -48.75 -15.80 25.99
N LEU A 16 -47.90 -14.96 26.59
CA LEU A 16 -46.90 -14.17 25.87
C LEU A 16 -45.71 -15.01 25.36
N TRP A 17 -45.37 -16.11 26.03
CA TRP A 17 -44.33 -17.03 25.60
C TRP A 17 -44.79 -17.94 24.45
N SER A 18 -46.05 -18.41 24.49
CA SER A 18 -46.63 -19.21 23.41
C SER A 18 -46.91 -18.41 22.13
N PHE A 19 -47.24 -17.12 22.23
CA PHE A 19 -47.39 -16.24 21.06
C PHE A 19 -46.07 -15.97 20.32
N ASN A 20 -44.93 -15.90 21.03
CA ASN A 20 -43.60 -15.71 20.43
C ASN A 20 -43.10 -16.96 19.69
N ILE A 21 -43.42 -18.17 20.18
CA ILE A 21 -43.03 -19.43 19.52
C ILE A 21 -43.83 -19.65 18.23
N HIS A 22 -45.08 -19.19 18.15
CA HIS A 22 -45.89 -19.29 16.93
C HIS A 22 -45.52 -18.28 15.83
N LEU A 23 -45.03 -17.09 16.20
CA LEU A 23 -44.51 -16.10 15.25
C LEU A 23 -43.15 -16.51 14.65
N LEU A 24 -42.27 -17.15 15.43
CA LEU A 24 -40.98 -17.65 14.93
C LEU A 24 -41.11 -18.91 14.07
N SER A 25 -42.18 -19.70 14.24
CA SER A 25 -42.44 -20.90 13.42
C SER A 25 -43.00 -20.58 12.02
N ARG A 26 -43.75 -19.46 11.86
CA ARG A 26 -44.31 -19.06 10.55
C ARG A 26 -43.34 -18.27 9.66
N TYR A 27 -42.33 -17.62 10.22
CA TYR A 27 -41.36 -16.85 9.42
C TYR A 27 -40.35 -17.74 8.67
N ASN A 28 -40.30 -19.05 8.98
CA ASN A 28 -39.30 -19.98 8.45
C ASN A 28 -39.86 -21.04 7.45
N ARG A 29 -41.09 -20.87 6.93
CA ARG A 29 -41.72 -21.86 6.04
C ARG A 29 -42.03 -21.43 4.59
N ASP A 30 -41.81 -20.19 4.19
CA ASP A 30 -42.18 -19.71 2.84
C ASP A 30 -41.00 -19.30 1.94
N LYS A 31 -39.91 -20.07 1.93
CA LYS A 31 -38.83 -19.93 0.93
C LYS A 31 -38.23 -21.25 0.43
N SER A 32 -39.08 -22.24 0.16
CA SER A 32 -38.62 -23.48 -0.50
C SER A 32 -39.63 -24.02 -1.51
N SER A 33 -39.83 -23.29 -2.60
CA SER A 33 -40.19 -23.91 -3.89
C SER A 33 -39.95 -22.91 -5.02
N PHE A 34 -38.80 -23.01 -5.68
CA PHE A 34 -38.61 -22.84 -7.13
C PHE A 34 -37.11 -22.97 -7.43
N PHE A 35 -36.78 -23.66 -8.53
CA PHE A 35 -35.46 -24.00 -9.08
C PHE A 35 -34.79 -25.29 -8.59
N LEU A 36 -35.13 -26.38 -9.28
CA LEU A 36 -34.20 -27.46 -9.64
C LEU A 36 -33.76 -27.23 -11.09
N GLN A 37 -32.50 -26.88 -11.33
CA GLN A 37 -31.68 -27.39 -12.45
C GLN A 37 -30.22 -26.91 -12.36
N HIS A 38 -29.34 -27.92 -12.24
CA HIS A 38 -27.88 -28.02 -12.46
C HIS A 38 -26.86 -27.33 -11.52
N PRO A 39 -25.90 -28.10 -10.94
CA PRO A 39 -24.81 -27.61 -10.10
C PRO A 39 -23.50 -27.50 -10.90
N ASP A 40 -22.87 -26.33 -10.87
CA ASP A 40 -21.42 -26.11 -10.74
C ASP A 40 -21.11 -24.66 -11.10
N ASP A 41 -21.33 -23.78 -10.13
CA ASP A 41 -20.66 -22.49 -10.02
C ASP A 41 -20.86 -22.01 -8.58
N THR A 42 -19.78 -22.00 -7.80
CA THR A 42 -19.82 -21.69 -6.37
C THR A 42 -20.33 -20.26 -6.14
N VAL A 43 -21.28 -20.12 -5.21
CA VAL A 43 -21.91 -18.86 -4.77
C VAL A 43 -20.90 -17.77 -4.39
N GLU A 44 -19.67 -18.17 -4.06
CA GLU A 44 -18.56 -17.29 -3.69
C GLU A 44 -17.92 -16.56 -4.89
N SER A 45 -17.90 -17.16 -6.09
CA SER A 45 -17.34 -16.52 -7.29
C SER A 45 -18.26 -15.41 -7.82
N ARG A 46 -19.59 -15.61 -7.71
CA ARG A 46 -20.59 -14.56 -8.02
C ARG A 46 -20.50 -13.39 -7.03
N SER A 47 -20.28 -13.66 -5.74
CA SER A 47 -20.08 -12.62 -4.71
C SER A 47 -18.87 -11.72 -5.00
N LEU A 48 -17.74 -12.30 -5.41
CA LEU A 48 -16.52 -11.56 -5.77
C LEU A 48 -16.65 -10.76 -7.07
N SER A 49 -17.41 -11.24 -8.06
CA SER A 49 -17.67 -10.49 -9.31
C SER A 49 -18.69 -9.36 -9.11
N LEU A 50 -19.76 -9.59 -8.32
CA LEU A 50 -20.72 -8.55 -7.95
C LEU A 50 -20.09 -7.45 -7.09
N GLY A 51 -19.14 -7.80 -6.22
CA GLY A 51 -18.45 -6.87 -5.33
C GLY A 51 -17.62 -5.78 -6.06
N ARG A 52 -17.30 -5.96 -7.35
CA ARG A 52 -16.61 -4.92 -8.14
C ARG A 52 -17.56 -4.06 -8.99
N ALA A 53 -18.77 -4.52 -9.27
CA ALA A 53 -19.72 -3.79 -10.12
C ALA A 53 -20.32 -2.56 -9.43
N CYS A 54 -20.48 -2.59 -8.12
CA CYS A 54 -20.92 -1.45 -7.31
C CYS A 54 -19.91 -0.29 -7.32
N LEU A 55 -18.62 -0.55 -7.54
CA LEU A 55 -17.56 0.46 -7.53
C LEU A 55 -17.40 1.21 -8.87
N LYS A 56 -18.28 0.93 -9.84
CA LYS A 56 -18.27 1.57 -11.15
C LYS A 56 -19.57 2.34 -11.39
N ALA A 57 -19.44 3.53 -11.97
CA ALA A 57 -20.57 4.31 -12.44
C ALA A 57 -21.30 3.59 -13.58
N ARG A 58 -22.63 3.65 -13.58
CA ARG A 58 -23.46 3.21 -14.71
C ARG A 58 -23.48 4.29 -15.79
N ASN A 59 -23.11 3.92 -17.02
CA ASN A 59 -23.04 4.84 -18.15
C ASN A 59 -24.40 5.44 -18.56
N GLU A 60 -25.51 4.75 -18.27
CA GLU A 60 -26.86 5.15 -18.65
C GLU A 60 -27.80 5.11 -17.44
N SER A 61 -27.55 5.97 -16.45
CA SER A 61 -28.38 6.01 -15.23
C SER A 61 -29.66 6.85 -15.37
N VAL A 62 -29.78 7.66 -16.44
CA VAL A 62 -30.91 8.56 -16.70
C VAL A 62 -31.40 8.42 -18.15
N PRO A 63 -32.71 8.23 -18.39
CA PRO A 63 -33.29 8.26 -19.74
C PRO A 63 -33.05 9.58 -20.46
N ARG A 64 -32.71 9.53 -21.76
CA ARG A 64 -32.48 10.72 -22.59
C ARG A 64 -33.66 11.68 -22.64
N SER A 65 -34.88 11.19 -22.46
CA SER A 65 -36.10 12.02 -22.39
C SER A 65 -36.10 13.00 -21.21
N LEU A 66 -35.33 12.72 -20.15
CA LEU A 66 -35.21 13.58 -18.98
C LEU A 66 -34.03 14.57 -19.09
N TYR A 67 -33.24 14.52 -20.16
CA TYR A 67 -32.13 15.45 -20.33
C TYR A 67 -32.66 16.90 -20.34
N ARG A 68 -31.98 17.77 -19.59
CA ARG A 68 -32.32 19.18 -19.32
C ARG A 68 -33.61 19.39 -18.51
N ASN A 69 -34.28 18.32 -18.11
CA ASN A 69 -35.56 18.33 -17.38
C ASN A 69 -35.49 17.53 -16.06
N LEU A 70 -34.28 17.36 -15.51
CA LEU A 70 -34.06 16.64 -14.26
C LEU A 70 -34.63 17.43 -13.06
N PRO A 71 -35.38 16.78 -12.15
CA PRO A 71 -36.04 17.47 -11.05
C PRO A 71 -35.03 17.99 -10.00
N LYS A 72 -35.25 19.21 -9.52
CA LYS A 72 -34.50 19.81 -8.40
C LYS A 72 -35.15 19.45 -7.06
N PRO A 73 -34.39 19.45 -5.95
CA PRO A 73 -32.97 19.81 -5.86
C PRO A 73 -32.02 18.72 -6.37
N PHE A 74 -30.78 19.10 -6.63
CA PHE A 74 -29.68 18.21 -7.00
C PHE A 74 -28.83 17.88 -5.76
N ILE A 75 -28.84 16.63 -5.28
CA ILE A 75 -28.23 16.26 -4.00
C ILE A 75 -27.15 15.20 -4.23
N ASN A 76 -25.90 15.50 -3.88
CA ASN A 76 -24.83 14.53 -3.98
C ASN A 76 -24.76 13.62 -2.74
N LEU A 77 -24.87 12.31 -2.98
CA LEU A 77 -24.83 11.27 -1.96
C LEU A 77 -23.48 10.56 -1.85
N SER A 78 -22.47 11.00 -2.61
CA SER A 78 -21.13 10.42 -2.56
C SER A 78 -20.39 10.73 -1.26
N PHE A 79 -19.29 10.02 -1.05
CA PHE A 79 -18.34 10.32 0.03
C PHE A 79 -17.53 11.59 -0.28
N PRO A 80 -16.96 12.26 0.75
CA PRO A 80 -16.00 13.33 0.52
C PRO A 80 -14.82 12.81 -0.33
N LYS A 81 -14.17 13.71 -1.06
CA LYS A 81 -13.02 13.40 -1.95
C LYS A 81 -13.32 12.50 -3.16
N MET A 82 -14.58 12.13 -3.39
CA MET A 82 -15.05 11.49 -4.63
C MET A 82 -15.34 12.49 -5.76
N GLY A 83 -14.79 13.72 -5.73
CA GLY A 83 -15.06 14.74 -6.76
C GLY A 83 -16.23 15.68 -6.46
N THR A 84 -16.70 15.74 -5.21
CA THR A 84 -17.75 16.65 -4.76
C THR A 84 -17.51 18.13 -5.12
N TYR A 85 -16.25 18.57 -5.11
CA TYR A 85 -15.90 19.95 -5.46
C TYR A 85 -15.90 20.22 -6.97
N ALA A 86 -15.50 19.23 -7.79
CA ALA A 86 -15.62 19.35 -9.24
C ALA A 86 -17.09 19.46 -9.67
N LEU A 87 -17.97 18.70 -9.02
CA LEU A 87 -19.41 18.80 -9.23
C LEU A 87 -19.97 20.18 -8.82
N HIS A 88 -19.51 20.73 -7.69
CA HIS A 88 -19.86 22.07 -7.25
C HIS A 88 -19.48 23.14 -8.28
N GLU A 89 -18.22 23.15 -8.73
CA GLU A 89 -17.72 24.13 -9.70
C GLU A 89 -18.43 24.00 -11.06
N TYR A 90 -18.74 22.77 -11.49
CA TYR A 90 -19.51 22.54 -12.72
C TYR A 90 -20.86 23.24 -12.70
N PHE A 91 -21.66 23.01 -11.66
CA PHE A 91 -22.99 23.62 -11.56
C PHE A 91 -22.94 25.12 -11.34
N LYS A 92 -21.97 25.59 -10.55
CA LYS A 92 -21.73 27.02 -10.36
C LYS A 92 -21.34 27.72 -11.65
N CYS A 93 -20.49 27.10 -12.47
CA CYS A 93 -20.10 27.59 -13.80
C CYS A 93 -21.30 27.68 -14.75
N GLY A 94 -22.27 26.76 -14.63
CA GLY A 94 -23.55 26.81 -15.34
C GLY A 94 -24.58 27.81 -14.81
N GLY A 95 -24.22 28.66 -13.83
CA GLY A 95 -25.09 29.69 -13.27
C GLY A 95 -26.09 29.19 -12.22
N LEU A 96 -25.96 27.95 -11.74
CA LEU A 96 -26.82 27.42 -10.68
C LEU A 96 -26.26 27.72 -9.28
N HIS A 97 -27.17 27.89 -8.32
CA HIS A 97 -26.79 28.06 -6.92
C HIS A 97 -26.34 26.72 -6.34
N SER A 98 -25.02 26.51 -6.28
CA SER A 98 -24.41 25.29 -5.76
C SER A 98 -23.74 25.52 -4.40
N THR A 99 -23.86 24.57 -3.49
CA THR A 99 -23.22 24.57 -2.16
C THR A 99 -22.23 23.43 -2.00
N HIS A 100 -21.15 23.67 -1.23
CA HIS A 100 -20.11 22.69 -0.91
C HIS A 100 -19.69 22.85 0.56
N GLN A 101 -20.16 21.94 1.42
CA GLN A 101 -20.06 21.94 2.89
C GLN A 101 -20.72 23.12 3.62
N ILE A 102 -20.85 24.28 3.00
CA ILE A 102 -21.44 25.49 3.58
C ILE A 102 -22.80 25.73 2.92
N CYS A 103 -23.85 25.74 3.73
CA CYS A 103 -25.24 26.04 3.37
C CYS A 103 -25.73 27.07 4.39
N GLY A 104 -25.67 28.35 4.05
CA GLY A 104 -25.95 29.48 4.93
C GLY A 104 -24.80 30.47 4.91
N GLY A 105 -24.99 31.65 4.31
CA GLY A 105 -23.99 32.73 4.25
C GLY A 105 -23.12 32.91 5.51
N LYS A 106 -21.85 33.29 5.29
CA LYS A 106 -20.76 33.47 6.28
C LYS A 106 -20.50 32.33 7.29
N GLN A 107 -20.65 31.06 6.87
CA GLN A 107 -19.99 29.84 7.42
C GLN A 107 -20.89 28.75 8.05
N LEU A 108 -22.22 28.76 7.87
CA LEU A 108 -23.05 27.66 8.40
C LEU A 108 -22.80 26.37 7.60
N LYS A 109 -22.40 25.28 8.28
CA LYS A 109 -22.18 23.97 7.64
C LYS A 109 -23.51 23.32 7.27
N CYS A 110 -23.60 22.70 6.09
CA CYS A 110 -24.78 21.97 5.62
C CYS A 110 -25.25 20.92 6.62
N ALA A 111 -24.32 20.13 7.17
CA ALA A 111 -24.62 19.16 8.22
C ALA A 111 -25.35 19.78 9.43
N THR A 112 -25.02 21.02 9.80
CA THR A 112 -25.63 21.70 10.94
C THR A 112 -27.05 22.17 10.64
N CYS A 113 -27.32 22.78 9.48
CA CYS A 113 -28.70 23.14 9.11
C CYS A 113 -29.57 21.89 8.90
N ILE A 114 -28.99 20.80 8.40
CA ILE A 114 -29.70 19.52 8.27
C ILE A 114 -30.13 18.97 9.62
N GLN A 115 -29.21 18.92 10.59
CA GLN A 115 -29.52 18.49 11.94
C GLN A 115 -30.61 19.35 12.59
N ARG A 116 -30.59 20.67 12.37
CA ARG A 116 -31.63 21.58 12.89
C ARG A 116 -33.00 21.30 12.24
N SER A 117 -33.03 21.08 10.93
CA SER A 117 -34.27 20.76 10.21
C SER A 117 -34.88 19.45 10.72
N VAL A 118 -34.09 18.39 10.81
CA VAL A 118 -34.54 17.08 11.31
C VAL A 118 -35.00 17.17 12.77
N LYS A 119 -34.26 17.88 13.62
CA LYS A 119 -34.65 18.09 15.02
C LYS A 119 -35.98 18.85 15.15
N ALA A 120 -36.32 19.70 14.19
CA ALA A 120 -37.58 20.42 14.12
C ALA A 120 -38.72 19.62 13.47
N GLY A 121 -38.49 18.35 13.09
CA GLY A 121 -39.49 17.53 12.37
C GLY A 121 -39.72 18.00 10.92
N LEU A 122 -38.75 18.72 10.34
CA LEU A 122 -38.80 19.23 8.97
C LEU A 122 -37.94 18.39 8.04
N HIS A 123 -38.18 18.53 6.73
CA HIS A 123 -37.33 17.95 5.70
C HIS A 123 -35.86 18.37 5.85
N PRO A 124 -34.87 17.47 5.60
CA PRO A 124 -33.46 17.70 5.92
C PRO A 124 -32.88 19.03 5.44
N LEU A 125 -33.21 19.51 4.24
CA LEU A 125 -32.64 20.75 3.71
C LEU A 125 -33.49 22.00 3.99
N LYS A 126 -34.60 21.88 4.75
CA LYS A 126 -35.59 22.96 4.89
C LYS A 126 -35.03 24.24 5.53
N GLN A 127 -34.10 24.12 6.48
CA GLN A 127 -33.43 25.24 7.13
C GLN A 127 -32.03 25.52 6.58
N CYS A 128 -31.65 24.88 5.47
CA CYS A 128 -30.43 25.18 4.75
C CYS A 128 -30.68 26.32 3.73
N ASP A 129 -29.61 26.81 3.11
CA ASP A 129 -29.75 27.72 1.97
C ASP A 129 -30.61 27.10 0.88
N ASP A 130 -31.43 27.93 0.23
CA ASP A 130 -32.23 27.55 -0.93
C ASP A 130 -31.31 27.43 -2.16
N ALA A 131 -30.71 26.25 -2.32
CA ALA A 131 -29.73 25.95 -3.34
C ALA A 131 -30.32 24.98 -4.37
N ASP A 132 -29.97 25.21 -5.63
CA ASP A 132 -30.27 24.26 -6.69
C ASP A 132 -29.50 22.95 -6.49
N VAL A 133 -28.27 23.06 -5.98
CA VAL A 133 -27.32 21.95 -5.88
C VAL A 133 -26.64 21.88 -4.52
N TYR A 134 -26.69 20.70 -3.90
CA TYR A 134 -26.02 20.35 -2.66
C TYR A 134 -24.90 19.34 -2.96
N ALA A 135 -23.75 19.85 -3.38
CA ALA A 135 -22.65 19.02 -3.90
C ALA A 135 -21.82 18.35 -2.79
N GLN A 136 -21.86 18.86 -1.56
CA GLN A 136 -21.35 18.20 -0.37
C GLN A 136 -22.10 18.67 0.88
N ILE A 137 -22.72 17.74 1.62
CA ILE A 137 -23.57 18.07 2.78
C ILE A 137 -22.98 17.65 4.14
N ASP A 138 -21.83 16.97 4.16
CA ASP A 138 -21.13 16.61 5.40
C ASP A 138 -20.30 17.77 5.98
N ASN A 139 -19.84 17.59 7.22
CA ASN A 139 -18.86 18.45 7.87
C ASN A 139 -17.55 17.72 8.22
N GLY A 140 -17.35 16.53 7.64
CA GLY A 140 -16.24 15.63 7.95
C GLY A 140 -16.30 14.94 9.32
N PHE A 141 -17.40 15.07 10.08
CA PHE A 141 -17.66 14.33 11.33
C PHE A 141 -19.05 13.69 11.35
N TYR A 142 -20.01 14.33 10.69
CA TYR A 142 -21.36 13.83 10.46
C TYR A 142 -21.62 13.83 8.95
N PHE A 143 -22.19 12.74 8.46
CA PHE A 143 -22.41 12.46 7.04
C PHE A 143 -23.91 12.26 6.75
N PRO A 144 -24.70 13.35 6.65
CA PRO A 144 -26.13 13.25 6.41
C PRO A 144 -26.50 12.39 5.20
N GLN A 145 -25.67 12.40 4.16
CA GLN A 145 -25.89 11.60 2.96
C GLN A 145 -25.81 10.09 3.18
N ILE A 146 -25.25 9.65 4.31
CA ILE A 146 -25.16 8.24 4.71
C ILE A 146 -26.19 7.95 5.81
N GLU A 147 -26.26 8.83 6.82
CA GLU A 147 -27.06 8.62 8.03
C GLU A 147 -28.56 8.89 7.82
N LEU A 148 -28.90 9.79 6.89
CA LEU A 148 -30.28 10.23 6.65
C LEU A 148 -30.76 9.89 5.24
N LEU A 149 -30.19 8.85 4.62
CA LEU A 149 -30.47 8.51 3.23
C LEU A 149 -31.97 8.31 2.96
N GLU A 150 -32.66 7.56 3.81
CA GLU A 150 -34.10 7.29 3.68
C GLU A 150 -34.91 8.58 3.80
N LEU A 151 -34.62 9.37 4.83
CA LEU A 151 -35.31 10.63 5.08
C LEU A 151 -35.08 11.66 3.96
N LEU A 152 -33.87 11.69 3.37
CA LEU A 152 -33.55 12.53 2.22
C LEU A 152 -34.40 12.16 1.00
N MET A 153 -34.65 10.87 0.75
CA MET A 153 -35.49 10.41 -0.37
C MET A 153 -36.97 10.75 -0.11
N GLU A 154 -37.48 10.39 1.08
CA GLU A 154 -38.88 10.62 1.46
C GLU A 154 -39.28 12.10 1.45
N SER A 155 -38.31 12.99 1.63
CA SER A 155 -38.55 14.43 1.74
C SER A 155 -38.88 15.15 0.44
N TYR A 156 -38.76 14.49 -0.71
CA TYR A 156 -39.02 15.09 -2.03
C TYR A 156 -40.02 14.28 -2.85
N PRO A 157 -41.28 14.13 -2.39
CA PRO A 157 -42.28 13.32 -3.08
C PRO A 157 -42.58 13.79 -4.52
N SER A 158 -42.29 15.05 -4.84
CA SER A 158 -42.40 15.63 -6.20
C SER A 158 -41.23 15.30 -7.13
N GLY A 159 -40.22 14.56 -6.65
CA GLY A 159 -39.00 14.26 -7.39
C GLY A 159 -37.80 15.12 -6.97
N ALA A 160 -36.62 14.54 -7.11
CA ALA A 160 -35.31 15.16 -6.88
C ALA A 160 -34.25 14.38 -7.68
N THR A 161 -33.10 14.99 -7.96
CA THR A 161 -32.00 14.31 -8.64
C THR A 161 -30.86 14.07 -7.67
N PHE A 162 -30.48 12.81 -7.52
CA PHE A 162 -29.37 12.40 -6.67
C PHE A 162 -28.12 12.12 -7.50
N PHE A 163 -26.95 12.39 -6.93
CA PHE A 163 -25.67 12.07 -7.54
C PHE A 163 -24.92 11.01 -6.74
N LEU A 164 -24.25 10.11 -7.45
CA LEU A 164 -23.13 9.33 -6.93
C LEU A 164 -21.91 9.62 -7.79
N THR A 165 -20.90 10.27 -7.23
CA THR A 165 -19.63 10.47 -7.90
C THR A 165 -18.66 9.34 -7.57
N PHE A 166 -17.94 8.88 -8.59
CA PHE A 166 -17.02 7.75 -8.57
C PHE A 166 -15.62 8.20 -8.97
N ARG A 167 -14.64 7.44 -8.50
CA ARG A 167 -13.26 7.38 -9.01
C ARG A 167 -12.66 6.04 -8.61
N SER A 168 -11.48 5.70 -9.10
CA SER A 168 -10.79 4.50 -8.64
C SER A 168 -10.56 4.52 -7.13
N MET A 169 -10.87 3.40 -6.46
CA MET A 169 -10.87 3.37 -5.00
C MET A 169 -9.46 3.50 -4.41
N ASP A 170 -8.44 3.06 -5.12
CA ASP A 170 -7.03 3.28 -4.77
C ASP A 170 -6.70 4.77 -4.73
N ARG A 171 -7.16 5.54 -5.72
CA ARG A 171 -6.94 6.99 -5.76
C ARG A 171 -7.80 7.72 -4.75
N TRP A 172 -9.02 7.26 -4.49
CA TRP A 172 -9.83 7.82 -3.41
C TRP A 172 -9.19 7.59 -2.04
N TYR A 173 -8.81 6.34 -1.74
CA TYR A 173 -8.13 5.96 -0.50
C TYR A 173 -6.84 6.76 -0.32
N SER A 174 -6.00 6.83 -1.36
CA SER A 174 -4.82 7.69 -1.37
C SER A 174 -5.17 9.16 -1.12
N SER A 175 -6.25 9.67 -1.72
CA SER A 175 -6.66 11.06 -1.50
C SER A 175 -7.10 11.35 -0.06
N ILE A 176 -7.75 10.41 0.65
CA ILE A 176 -8.17 10.62 2.04
C ILE A 176 -7.01 10.38 3.02
N CYS A 177 -6.07 9.48 2.69
CA CYS A 177 -4.85 9.27 3.45
C CYS A 177 -3.88 10.45 3.36
N ASN A 178 -3.82 11.12 2.21
CA ASN A 178 -2.92 12.26 1.98
C ASN A 178 -3.61 13.62 2.18
N TRP A 179 -4.86 13.63 2.65
CA TRP A 179 -5.56 14.89 2.91
C TRP A 179 -4.93 15.59 4.13
N PRO A 180 -4.59 16.89 4.04
CA PRO A 180 -3.91 17.59 5.11
C PRO A 180 -4.64 17.45 6.47
N PRO A 181 -3.90 17.21 7.56
CA PRO A 181 -4.50 17.12 8.88
C PRO A 181 -5.13 18.47 9.25
N ASN A 182 -6.29 18.44 9.91
CA ASN A 182 -6.83 19.63 10.58
C ASN A 182 -5.96 19.93 11.82
N LYS A 183 -5.95 21.19 12.29
CA LYS A 183 -5.21 21.68 13.48
C LYS A 183 -5.39 20.83 14.75
N LYS A 184 -6.40 19.96 14.80
CA LYS A 184 -6.72 19.06 15.92
C LYS A 184 -6.38 17.57 15.67
N LEU A 185 -5.43 17.27 14.78
CA LEU A 185 -4.82 15.94 14.62
C LEU A 185 -5.77 14.84 14.09
N GLN A 186 -5.69 14.55 12.79
CA GLN A 186 -5.94 13.26 12.13
C GLN A 186 -6.11 13.47 10.62
N ARG A 187 -5.52 12.58 9.80
CA ARG A 187 -5.80 12.51 8.35
C ARG A 187 -7.27 12.12 8.16
N MET A 188 -7.82 12.31 6.96
CA MET A 188 -9.25 12.06 6.75
C MET A 188 -9.59 10.58 6.95
N ASN A 189 -8.73 9.66 6.50
CA ASN A 189 -8.88 8.23 6.77
C ASN A 189 -8.92 7.96 8.29
N ASP A 190 -7.96 8.49 9.06
CA ASP A 190 -7.90 8.26 10.50
C ASP A 190 -9.20 8.72 11.16
N ARG A 191 -9.69 9.90 10.77
CA ARG A 191 -10.94 10.43 11.31
C ARG A 191 -12.12 9.52 11.03
N LEU A 192 -12.25 9.02 9.79
CA LEU A 192 -13.33 8.09 9.42
C LEU A 192 -13.27 6.82 10.26
N MET A 193 -12.07 6.29 10.53
CA MET A 193 -11.87 5.10 11.37
C MET A 193 -12.31 5.31 12.83
N HIS A 194 -12.31 6.54 13.34
CA HIS A 194 -12.73 6.84 14.71
C HIS A 194 -14.22 7.12 14.86
N LEU A 195 -14.94 7.31 13.76
CA LEU A 195 -16.36 7.62 13.77
C LEU A 195 -17.17 6.32 13.67
N ASN A 196 -18.33 6.31 14.32
CA ASN A 196 -19.33 5.26 14.12
C ASN A 196 -20.31 5.74 13.04
N ILE A 197 -20.08 5.32 11.80
CA ILE A 197 -20.86 5.74 10.63
C ILE A 197 -21.68 4.53 10.16
N THR A 198 -22.89 4.74 9.66
CA THR A 198 -23.74 3.65 9.15
C THR A 198 -22.98 2.83 8.08
N GLY A 199 -22.84 1.52 8.34
CA GLY A 199 -22.07 0.60 7.48
C GLY A 199 -20.56 0.60 7.71
N PHE A 200 -20.04 1.40 8.65
CA PHE A 200 -18.62 1.54 8.97
C PHE A 200 -18.40 1.85 10.47
N PRO A 201 -18.41 0.82 11.32
CA PRO A 201 -18.23 1.01 12.75
C PRO A 201 -16.81 1.47 13.09
N ALA A 202 -16.67 2.21 14.19
CA ALA A 202 -15.38 2.69 14.68
C ALA A 202 -14.37 1.53 14.83
N GLY A 203 -13.13 1.76 14.41
CA GLY A 203 -12.05 0.78 14.36
C GLY A 203 -11.93 -0.01 13.05
N ARG A 204 -12.90 0.11 12.12
CA ARG A 204 -12.77 -0.35 10.73
C ARG A 204 -12.02 0.67 9.87
N GLY A 205 -11.56 0.26 8.69
CA GLY A 205 -10.83 1.09 7.74
C GLY A 205 -9.32 0.94 7.80
N ARG A 206 -8.80 -0.21 8.22
CA ARG A 206 -7.34 -0.45 8.35
C ARG A 206 -6.61 -0.48 7.00
N ASP A 207 -7.34 -0.74 5.93
CA ASP A 207 -6.83 -0.80 4.58
C ASP A 207 -7.88 -0.34 3.56
N MET A 208 -7.46 -0.24 2.29
CA MET A 208 -8.31 0.13 1.17
C MET A 208 -9.50 -0.84 0.99
N TYR A 209 -9.35 -2.13 1.30
CA TYR A 209 -10.40 -3.12 1.04
C TYR A 209 -11.60 -2.94 1.97
N GLU A 210 -11.38 -2.63 3.25
CA GLU A 210 -12.47 -2.32 4.18
C GLU A 210 -13.21 -1.04 3.74
N PHE A 211 -12.50 -0.06 3.19
CA PHE A 211 -13.09 1.15 2.59
C PHE A 211 -13.86 0.87 1.29
N ASN A 212 -13.38 -0.07 0.47
CA ASN A 212 -14.06 -0.52 -0.76
C ASN A 212 -15.40 -1.18 -0.45
N ASP A 213 -15.40 -2.11 0.49
CA ASP A 213 -16.61 -2.80 0.93
C ASP A 213 -17.65 -1.81 1.47
N TRP A 214 -17.22 -0.83 2.28
CA TRP A 214 -18.11 0.20 2.80
C TRP A 214 -18.74 1.07 1.70
N TYR A 215 -17.92 1.60 0.79
CA TYR A 215 -18.44 2.44 -0.29
C TYR A 215 -19.35 1.64 -1.24
N CYS A 216 -19.00 0.39 -1.55
CA CYS A 216 -19.82 -0.52 -2.35
C CYS A 216 -21.22 -0.70 -1.74
N LYS A 217 -21.29 -0.99 -0.43
CA LYS A 217 -22.57 -1.15 0.30
C LYS A 217 -23.39 0.13 0.28
N HIS A 218 -22.74 1.30 0.42
CA HIS A 218 -23.42 2.59 0.30
C HIS A 218 -23.99 2.82 -1.10
N VAL A 219 -23.22 2.54 -2.16
CA VAL A 219 -23.70 2.64 -3.55
C VAL A 219 -24.91 1.73 -3.76
N MET A 220 -24.86 0.48 -3.32
CA MET A 220 -25.98 -0.45 -3.44
C MET A 220 -27.22 0.09 -2.72
N ARG A 221 -27.08 0.55 -1.48
CA ARG A 221 -28.18 1.16 -0.71
C ARG A 221 -28.78 2.37 -1.42
N VAL A 222 -27.97 3.27 -1.97
CA VAL A 222 -28.46 4.43 -2.74
C VAL A 222 -29.24 3.99 -3.98
N ARG A 223 -28.69 3.05 -4.76
CA ARG A 223 -29.35 2.53 -5.97
C ARG A 223 -30.71 1.88 -5.63
N GLU A 224 -30.75 1.08 -4.59
CA GLU A 224 -31.97 0.44 -4.08
C GLU A 224 -33.00 1.47 -3.60
N MET A 225 -32.55 2.52 -2.90
CA MET A 225 -33.45 3.55 -2.38
C MET A 225 -34.05 4.40 -3.50
N VAL A 226 -33.25 4.86 -4.47
CA VAL A 226 -33.78 5.64 -5.60
C VAL A 226 -34.78 4.81 -6.41
N ALA A 227 -34.54 3.50 -6.58
CA ALA A 227 -35.45 2.62 -7.32
C ALA A 227 -36.86 2.52 -6.69
N LYS A 228 -37.01 2.83 -5.40
CA LYS A 228 -38.32 2.87 -4.73
C LYS A 228 -39.15 4.11 -5.06
N TYR A 229 -38.53 5.15 -5.62
CA TYR A 229 -39.15 6.45 -5.87
C TYR A 229 -39.05 6.81 -7.36
N PRO A 230 -40.06 6.50 -8.19
CA PRO A 230 -39.97 6.64 -9.65
C PRO A 230 -39.85 8.10 -10.14
N LEU A 231 -40.18 9.08 -9.31
CA LEU A 231 -40.00 10.50 -9.61
C LEU A 231 -38.59 11.01 -9.28
N HIS A 232 -37.76 10.20 -8.62
CA HIS A 232 -36.35 10.51 -8.40
C HIS A 232 -35.51 10.09 -9.59
N ALA A 233 -34.42 10.83 -9.81
CA ALA A 233 -33.38 10.46 -10.76
C ALA A 233 -32.07 10.18 -10.02
N LEU A 234 -31.25 9.27 -10.55
CA LEU A 234 -29.89 9.03 -10.07
C LEU A 234 -28.91 9.25 -11.21
N VAL A 235 -27.96 10.16 -11.01
CA VAL A 235 -26.88 10.46 -11.93
C VAL A 235 -25.58 9.92 -11.35
N GLU A 236 -24.94 9.00 -12.05
CA GLU A 236 -23.67 8.42 -11.64
C GLU A 236 -22.52 9.05 -12.45
N VAL A 237 -21.57 9.68 -11.75
CA VAL A 237 -20.52 10.51 -12.36
C VAL A 237 -19.16 9.92 -12.05
N ASP A 238 -18.54 9.25 -13.01
CA ASP A 238 -17.11 8.90 -12.91
C ASP A 238 -16.26 10.13 -13.25
N ILE A 239 -15.57 10.68 -12.25
CA ILE A 239 -14.76 11.90 -12.45
C ILE A 239 -13.46 11.63 -13.21
N GLU A 240 -13.13 10.36 -13.44
CA GLU A 240 -11.95 9.92 -14.18
C GLU A 240 -12.29 9.52 -15.62
N ASP A 241 -13.57 9.51 -15.99
CA ASP A 241 -14.03 9.31 -17.37
C ASP A 241 -13.79 10.59 -18.20
N PRO A 242 -12.95 10.53 -19.25
CA PRO A 242 -12.65 11.69 -20.10
C PRO A 242 -13.89 12.24 -20.83
N GLU A 243 -14.93 11.44 -21.02
CA GLU A 243 -16.18 11.85 -21.69
C GLU A 243 -17.21 12.46 -20.72
N MET A 244 -16.91 12.50 -19.42
CA MET A 244 -17.89 12.89 -18.40
C MET A 244 -18.38 14.33 -18.58
N GLY A 245 -17.50 15.26 -18.95
CA GLY A 245 -17.89 16.65 -19.21
C GLY A 245 -18.91 16.76 -20.36
N ARG A 246 -18.79 15.94 -21.40
CA ARG A 246 -19.77 15.88 -22.50
C ARG A 246 -21.09 15.27 -22.03
N LYS A 247 -21.05 14.17 -21.29
CA LYS A 247 -22.26 13.53 -20.73
C LYS A 247 -23.05 14.49 -19.84
N LEU A 248 -22.35 15.21 -18.95
CA LEU A 248 -22.97 16.21 -18.09
C LEU A 248 -23.56 17.37 -18.91
N LYS A 249 -22.88 17.82 -19.97
CA LYS A 249 -23.44 18.82 -20.90
C LYS A 249 -24.74 18.36 -21.54
N ASP A 250 -24.78 17.12 -21.99
CA ASP A 250 -25.98 16.57 -22.61
C ASP A 250 -27.14 16.50 -21.60
N MET A 251 -26.86 16.08 -20.36
CA MET A 251 -27.85 15.93 -19.28
C MET A 251 -28.36 17.25 -18.70
N PHE A 252 -27.50 18.27 -18.55
CA PHE A 252 -27.83 19.49 -17.81
C PHE A 252 -27.82 20.76 -18.66
N GLY A 253 -27.29 20.72 -19.89
CA GLY A 253 -27.16 21.88 -20.77
C GLY A 253 -26.06 22.87 -20.37
N ILE A 254 -25.20 22.52 -19.40
CA ILE A 254 -24.05 23.32 -18.97
C ILE A 254 -22.86 22.98 -19.85
N ASP A 255 -22.00 23.93 -20.19
CA ASP A 255 -20.89 23.65 -21.10
C ASP A 255 -19.91 22.60 -20.53
N LYS A 256 -19.39 21.73 -21.41
CA LYS A 256 -18.47 20.67 -21.01
C LYS A 256 -17.18 21.20 -20.39
N GLY A 257 -16.75 22.41 -20.77
CA GLY A 257 -15.59 23.09 -20.22
C GLY A 257 -15.75 23.52 -18.76
N CYS A 258 -16.98 23.53 -18.24
CA CYS A 258 -17.24 23.75 -16.82
C CYS A 258 -16.85 22.54 -15.95
N PHE A 259 -16.72 21.34 -16.54
CA PHE A 259 -16.36 20.14 -15.80
C PHE A 259 -14.85 19.90 -15.92
N GLY A 260 -14.14 19.94 -14.79
CA GLY A 260 -12.69 19.79 -14.78
C GLY A 260 -12.14 19.39 -13.42
N GLN A 261 -10.83 19.15 -13.38
CA GLN A 261 -10.15 18.81 -12.14
C GLN A 261 -10.07 20.04 -11.23
N ALA A 262 -10.67 19.92 -10.06
CA ALA A 262 -10.67 20.96 -9.03
C ALA A 262 -10.41 20.35 -7.65
N ASN A 263 -9.80 21.13 -6.75
CA ASN A 263 -9.42 20.70 -5.40
C ASN A 263 -8.45 19.51 -5.40
N VAL A 264 -7.50 19.55 -6.32
CA VAL A 264 -6.42 18.56 -6.47
C VAL A 264 -5.40 18.72 -5.33
N ASN A 265 -4.91 17.59 -4.84
CA ASN A 265 -3.82 17.55 -3.87
C ASN A 265 -2.48 17.56 -4.62
N ALA A 266 -1.79 18.70 -4.60
CA ALA A 266 -0.53 18.90 -5.32
C ALA A 266 0.60 17.97 -4.84
N HIS A 267 0.52 17.42 -3.62
CA HIS A 267 1.57 16.54 -3.10
C HIS A 267 1.57 15.17 -3.78
N ILE A 268 0.42 14.69 -4.23
CA ILE A 268 0.28 13.39 -4.90
C ILE A 268 0.10 13.52 -6.41
N HIS A 269 0.07 14.75 -6.92
CA HIS A 269 -0.01 15.08 -8.34
C HIS A 269 1.00 16.17 -8.71
N PRO A 270 2.32 15.93 -8.56
CA PRO A 270 3.35 16.92 -8.87
C PRO A 270 3.36 17.35 -10.34
N GLU A 271 2.84 16.52 -11.24
CA GLU A 271 2.67 16.79 -12.67
C GLU A 271 1.66 17.91 -12.96
N LEU A 272 0.75 18.19 -12.01
CA LEU A 272 -0.33 19.16 -12.18
C LEU A 272 0.01 20.56 -11.64
N LYS A 273 1.29 20.86 -11.38
CA LYS A 273 1.75 22.14 -10.80
C LYS A 273 1.43 23.38 -11.64
N HIS A 274 1.02 23.22 -12.91
CA HIS A 274 0.64 24.33 -13.79
C HIS A 274 -0.79 24.14 -14.33
N GLY A 275 -1.68 25.10 -14.05
CA GLY A 275 -3.01 25.21 -14.68
C GLY A 275 -4.19 24.57 -13.96
N VAL A 276 -3.98 23.84 -12.85
CA VAL A 276 -5.09 23.19 -12.11
C VAL A 276 -5.49 23.98 -10.86
N GLY A 277 -6.79 24.02 -10.57
CA GLY A 277 -7.34 24.65 -9.37
C GLY A 277 -6.91 23.94 -8.09
N LEU A 278 -5.75 24.35 -7.55
CA LEU A 278 -5.21 23.85 -6.28
C LEU A 278 -6.17 24.12 -5.11
N SER A 279 -6.16 23.24 -4.11
CA SER A 279 -6.89 23.49 -2.87
C SER A 279 -6.42 24.80 -2.20
N SER A 280 -7.32 25.46 -1.47
CA SER A 280 -7.01 26.71 -0.76
C SER A 280 -5.83 26.56 0.22
N TYR A 281 -5.69 25.38 0.83
CA TYR A 281 -4.56 25.03 1.68
C TYR A 281 -3.23 25.08 0.92
N PHE A 282 -3.16 24.53 -0.30
CA PHE A 282 -1.92 24.50 -1.09
C PHE A 282 -1.59 25.85 -1.72
N LYS A 283 -2.61 26.63 -2.11
CA LYS A 283 -2.41 28.03 -2.56
C LYS A 283 -1.76 28.88 -1.48
N GLN A 284 -2.16 28.71 -0.22
CA GLN A 284 -1.59 29.42 0.92
C GLN A 284 -0.14 28.99 1.23
N ARG A 285 0.20 27.72 0.96
CA ARG A 285 1.55 27.18 1.17
C ARG A 285 2.54 27.60 0.08
N GLN A 286 2.14 27.60 -1.20
CA GLN A 286 2.99 28.06 -2.30
C GLN A 286 3.42 29.53 -2.14
N GLN A 287 2.54 30.39 -1.63
CA GLN A 287 2.87 31.79 -1.34
C GLN A 287 3.99 31.93 -0.30
N ASN A 288 4.16 30.95 0.61
CA ASN A 288 5.23 30.94 1.60
C ASN A 288 6.55 30.33 1.07
N GLU A 289 6.51 29.55 -0.01
CA GLU A 289 7.68 28.86 -0.59
C GLU A 289 8.48 29.75 -1.57
N THR A 290 7.92 30.87 -2.04
CA THR A 290 8.58 31.85 -2.95
C THR A 290 9.77 32.63 -2.35
N LEU A 291 10.19 32.34 -1.12
CA LEU A 291 11.23 33.09 -0.40
C LEU A 291 12.64 32.47 -0.47
N ILE A 292 12.82 31.33 -1.15
CA ILE A 292 14.08 30.55 -1.10
C ILE A 292 14.39 29.99 -2.50
N GLN A 293 15.23 30.68 -3.30
CA GLN A 293 15.56 30.23 -4.68
C GLN A 293 17.05 30.20 -5.06
N ASP A 294 18.01 30.36 -4.15
CA ASP A 294 19.44 30.47 -4.51
C ASP A 294 20.31 29.22 -4.22
N ILE A 295 19.74 28.01 -4.19
CA ILE A 295 20.52 26.76 -4.18
C ILE A 295 20.11 25.92 -5.40
N PRO A 296 21.05 25.49 -6.26
CA PRO A 296 20.68 24.66 -7.41
C PRO A 296 20.06 23.35 -6.90
N PRO A 297 18.83 23.00 -7.31
CA PRO A 297 18.30 21.69 -7.00
C PRO A 297 19.19 20.65 -7.68
N ALA A 298 19.64 19.64 -6.92
CA ALA A 298 20.18 18.45 -7.56
C ALA A 298 19.11 17.94 -8.54
N SER A 299 19.50 17.75 -9.79
CA SER A 299 18.63 17.30 -10.86
C SER A 299 17.77 16.12 -10.39
N PRO A 300 16.45 16.11 -10.64
CA PRO A 300 15.64 14.95 -10.35
C PRO A 300 16.15 13.78 -11.18
N ILE A 301 16.95 12.92 -10.57
CA ILE A 301 17.39 11.66 -11.17
C ILE A 301 16.21 10.70 -11.03
N THR A 302 15.29 10.77 -11.98
CA THR A 302 14.39 9.66 -12.25
C THR A 302 15.27 8.44 -12.51
N PHE A 303 14.94 7.31 -11.89
CA PHE A 303 15.47 5.98 -12.23
C PHE A 303 14.95 5.55 -13.62
N GLN A 304 14.98 6.45 -14.60
CA GLN A 304 14.82 6.11 -15.99
C GLN A 304 16.18 5.59 -16.44
N ALA A 305 16.19 4.30 -16.68
CA ALA A 305 17.11 3.55 -17.51
C ALA A 305 17.29 4.15 -18.92
N GLU A 306 17.59 5.45 -19.05
CA GLU A 306 17.81 6.10 -20.35
C GLU A 306 19.09 5.59 -21.03
N GLY A 307 19.95 4.86 -20.31
CA GLY A 307 21.06 4.09 -20.88
C GLY A 307 20.84 2.58 -21.08
N ALA A 308 19.70 2.00 -20.67
CA ALA A 308 19.53 0.53 -20.61
C ALA A 308 18.37 -0.05 -21.44
N LYS A 309 17.80 0.70 -22.38
CA LYS A 309 16.76 0.18 -23.29
C LYS A 309 17.21 -0.95 -24.22
N ASN A 310 18.52 -1.20 -24.35
CA ASN A 310 19.07 -2.23 -25.24
C ASN A 310 19.74 -3.43 -24.52
N ASP A 311 19.75 -3.47 -23.19
CA ASP A 311 20.43 -4.55 -22.44
C ASP A 311 19.57 -5.04 -21.25
N GLN A 312 18.30 -5.35 -21.52
CA GLN A 312 17.45 -5.98 -20.51
C GLN A 312 17.79 -7.47 -20.42
N SER A 313 18.54 -7.84 -19.39
CA SER A 313 18.78 -9.25 -19.09
C SER A 313 17.46 -9.95 -18.73
N PRO A 314 17.35 -11.29 -18.94
CA PRO A 314 16.15 -12.04 -18.55
C PRO A 314 15.75 -11.85 -17.08
N ILE A 315 16.73 -11.65 -16.20
CA ILE A 315 16.52 -11.39 -14.78
C ILE A 315 15.83 -10.05 -14.54
N VAL A 316 16.22 -9.00 -15.28
CA VAL A 316 15.56 -7.69 -15.19
C VAL A 316 14.10 -7.80 -15.63
N MET A 317 13.83 -8.50 -16.73
CA MET A 317 12.46 -8.73 -17.21
C MET A 317 11.61 -9.55 -16.23
N LEU A 318 12.20 -10.54 -15.55
CA LEU A 318 11.52 -11.25 -14.46
C LEU A 318 11.18 -10.31 -13.32
N ALA A 319 12.12 -9.47 -12.89
CA ALA A 319 11.88 -8.54 -11.81
C ALA A 319 10.77 -7.53 -12.15
N GLU A 320 10.78 -6.97 -13.37
CA GLU A 320 9.73 -6.08 -13.89
C GLU A 320 8.36 -6.79 -13.98
N ALA A 321 8.33 -8.04 -14.42
CA ALA A 321 7.09 -8.83 -14.46
C ALA A 321 6.51 -9.01 -13.04
N ILE A 322 7.35 -9.42 -12.07
CA ILE A 322 6.94 -9.54 -10.66
C ILE A 322 6.44 -8.20 -10.12
N GLN A 323 7.11 -7.09 -10.45
CA GLN A 323 6.68 -5.76 -10.01
C GLN A 323 5.32 -5.36 -10.56
N SER A 324 5.07 -5.69 -11.84
CA SER A 324 3.83 -5.31 -12.53
C SER A 324 2.60 -6.02 -11.99
N ASP A 325 2.74 -7.32 -11.66
CA ASP A 325 1.71 -8.10 -11.00
C ASP A 325 2.37 -9.23 -10.19
N ALA A 326 2.63 -8.94 -8.92
CA ALA A 326 3.28 -9.89 -8.03
C ALA A 326 2.41 -11.12 -7.76
N GLU A 327 1.08 -10.99 -7.80
CA GLU A 327 0.19 -12.13 -7.59
C GLU A 327 0.31 -13.12 -8.75
N GLN A 328 0.36 -12.63 -9.98
CA GLN A 328 0.48 -13.46 -11.16
C GLN A 328 1.91 -13.99 -11.37
N PHE A 329 2.92 -13.13 -11.21
CA PHE A 329 4.26 -13.41 -11.71
C PHE A 329 5.29 -13.75 -10.64
N SER A 330 4.99 -13.67 -9.34
CA SER A 330 5.98 -13.97 -8.30
C SER A 330 6.49 -15.40 -8.33
N LEU A 331 5.61 -16.37 -8.55
CA LEU A 331 5.94 -17.79 -8.35
C LEU A 331 5.89 -18.60 -9.65
N ARG A 332 5.14 -18.14 -10.65
CA ARG A 332 4.88 -18.88 -11.88
C ARG A 332 6.00 -18.74 -12.90
N PRO A 333 6.39 -19.81 -13.62
CA PRO A 333 7.38 -19.71 -14.68
C PRO A 333 6.98 -18.68 -15.74
N ILE A 334 7.96 -18.02 -16.34
CA ILE A 334 7.74 -17.01 -17.39
C ILE A 334 8.74 -17.21 -18.53
N SER A 335 8.32 -16.93 -19.75
CA SER A 335 9.23 -16.88 -20.90
C SER A 335 9.41 -15.43 -21.33
N VAL A 336 10.64 -14.94 -21.26
CA VAL A 336 10.97 -13.55 -21.58
C VAL A 336 11.72 -13.46 -22.92
N PRO A 337 11.44 -12.47 -23.77
CA PRO A 337 12.14 -12.28 -25.04
C PRO A 337 13.55 -11.71 -24.79
N VAL A 338 14.60 -12.26 -25.41
CA VAL A 338 15.98 -11.80 -25.12
C VAL A 338 16.64 -11.14 -26.34
N ASN A 339 16.40 -11.64 -27.56
CA ASN A 339 16.71 -11.00 -28.85
C ASN A 339 16.23 -11.90 -30.00
N ALA A 340 15.96 -11.33 -31.19
CA ALA A 340 15.72 -12.06 -32.45
C ALA A 340 14.70 -13.23 -32.35
N GLY A 341 13.63 -13.07 -31.57
CA GLY A 341 12.60 -14.10 -31.39
C GLY A 341 12.97 -15.23 -30.42
N ARG A 342 14.21 -15.27 -29.89
CA ARG A 342 14.61 -16.22 -28.84
C ARG A 342 13.95 -15.86 -27.52
N LYS A 343 13.28 -16.83 -26.91
CA LYS A 343 12.70 -16.72 -25.56
C LYS A 343 13.55 -17.52 -24.58
N VAL A 344 13.83 -16.95 -23.41
CA VAL A 344 14.43 -17.65 -22.28
C VAL A 344 13.33 -17.99 -21.29
N LYS A 345 13.23 -19.27 -20.93
CA LYS A 345 12.28 -19.74 -19.92
C LYS A 345 12.92 -19.62 -18.55
N LEU A 346 12.34 -18.78 -17.70
CA LEU A 346 12.71 -18.61 -16.30
C LEU A 346 11.78 -19.47 -15.45
N ARG A 347 12.36 -20.23 -14.52
CA ARG A 347 11.62 -21.22 -13.73
C ARG A 347 10.69 -20.54 -12.73
N GLY A 348 9.63 -21.25 -12.36
CA GLY A 348 8.81 -20.89 -11.21
C GLY A 348 9.51 -21.25 -9.90
N LEU A 349 8.84 -21.01 -8.77
CA LEU A 349 9.28 -21.54 -7.48
C LEU A 349 8.73 -22.96 -7.30
N ASP A 350 9.53 -23.96 -7.64
CA ASP A 350 9.21 -25.38 -7.49
C ASP A 350 10.40 -26.17 -6.91
N ASP A 351 10.16 -27.44 -6.59
CA ASP A 351 11.16 -28.37 -6.04
C ASP A 351 12.40 -28.46 -6.89
N GLU A 352 12.23 -28.40 -8.22
CA GLU A 352 13.36 -28.51 -9.13
C GLU A 352 14.23 -27.25 -9.07
N LEU A 353 13.66 -26.04 -9.04
CA LEU A 353 14.44 -24.82 -8.83
C LEU A 353 15.19 -24.89 -7.49
N VAL A 354 14.48 -25.24 -6.41
CA VAL A 354 15.08 -25.28 -5.07
C VAL A 354 16.21 -26.31 -5.01
N ARG A 355 15.96 -27.52 -5.51
CA ARG A 355 16.95 -28.60 -5.54
C ARG A 355 18.14 -28.26 -6.41
N ASP A 356 17.91 -27.86 -7.66
CA ASP A 356 18.97 -27.70 -8.65
C ASP A 356 19.88 -26.49 -8.33
N VAL A 357 19.40 -25.54 -7.51
CA VAL A 357 20.15 -24.32 -7.18
C VAL A 357 20.75 -24.32 -5.79
N PHE A 358 20.03 -24.83 -4.80
CA PHE A 358 20.39 -24.67 -3.39
C PHE A 358 20.79 -25.97 -2.71
N LEU A 359 20.36 -27.14 -3.22
CA LEU A 359 20.68 -28.42 -2.57
C LEU A 359 22.15 -28.80 -2.82
N GLY A 360 22.85 -29.14 -1.74
CA GLY A 360 24.29 -29.44 -1.75
C GLY A 360 25.19 -28.21 -1.79
N GLU A 361 24.61 -27.01 -1.70
CA GLU A 361 25.35 -25.75 -1.69
C GLU A 361 25.61 -25.25 -0.27
N ARG A 362 26.67 -24.45 -0.12
CA ARG A 362 27.00 -23.76 1.12
C ARG A 362 26.63 -22.29 0.96
N LEU A 363 25.46 -21.91 1.46
CA LEU A 363 24.87 -20.58 1.34
C LEU A 363 25.24 -19.72 2.55
N PHE A 364 25.80 -18.54 2.33
CA PHE A 364 26.04 -17.57 3.40
C PHE A 364 25.39 -16.23 3.08
N PHE A 365 24.62 -15.72 4.03
CA PHE A 365 23.94 -14.43 3.95
C PHE A 365 24.57 -13.47 4.96
N PHE A 366 25.24 -12.43 4.49
CA PHE A 366 25.86 -11.42 5.33
C PHE A 366 25.15 -10.07 5.19
N GLY A 367 24.40 -9.66 6.21
CA GLY A 367 23.66 -8.41 6.03
C GLY A 367 22.59 -8.03 7.03
N ASP A 368 21.75 -7.10 6.57
CA ASP A 368 20.69 -6.50 7.37
C ASP A 368 19.46 -7.40 7.61
N SER A 369 18.46 -6.85 8.29
CA SER A 369 17.23 -7.59 8.63
C SER A 369 16.47 -8.10 7.41
N THR A 370 16.59 -7.48 6.23
CA THR A 370 15.92 -7.96 5.02
C THR A 370 16.55 -9.25 4.51
N LEU A 371 17.89 -9.31 4.57
CA LEU A 371 18.63 -10.49 4.18
C LEU A 371 18.44 -11.63 5.19
N ARG A 372 18.34 -11.29 6.49
CA ARG A 372 17.96 -12.25 7.53
C ARG A 372 16.61 -12.90 7.23
N ASN A 373 15.60 -12.10 6.90
CA ASN A 373 14.27 -12.60 6.61
C ASN A 373 14.27 -13.51 5.37
N LEU A 374 15.00 -13.12 4.32
CA LEU A 374 15.18 -13.96 3.13
C LEU A 374 15.82 -15.30 3.48
N HIS A 375 16.90 -15.28 4.26
CA HIS A 375 17.57 -16.49 4.76
C HIS A 375 16.61 -17.40 5.53
N MET A 376 15.85 -16.84 6.49
CA MET A 376 14.92 -17.65 7.32
C MET A 376 13.83 -18.33 6.47
N TRP A 377 13.29 -17.62 5.47
CA TRP A 377 12.30 -18.19 4.58
C TRP A 377 12.89 -19.27 3.67
N LEU A 378 14.09 -19.05 3.12
CA LEU A 378 14.78 -20.06 2.32
C LEU A 378 15.13 -21.29 3.15
N HIS A 379 15.64 -21.09 4.36
CA HIS A 379 15.98 -22.17 5.28
C HIS A 379 14.77 -23.07 5.56
N TYR A 380 13.62 -22.48 5.88
CA TYR A 380 12.41 -23.25 6.11
C TYR A 380 11.95 -23.94 4.81
N LEU A 381 11.98 -23.25 3.67
CA LEU A 381 11.63 -23.83 2.37
C LEU A 381 12.47 -25.06 2.02
N LEU A 382 13.77 -25.05 2.34
CA LEU A 382 14.66 -26.18 2.08
C LEU A 382 14.38 -27.40 2.98
N ARG A 383 13.78 -27.19 4.16
CA ARG A 383 13.34 -28.26 5.07
C ARG A 383 11.96 -28.82 4.71
N MET A 384 11.18 -28.07 3.96
CA MET A 384 9.88 -28.52 3.48
C MET A 384 10.07 -29.57 2.39
N ASN A 385 9.61 -30.80 2.63
CA ASN A 385 9.48 -31.78 1.56
C ASN A 385 8.29 -31.38 0.66
N MET A 386 8.56 -30.69 -0.45
CA MET A 386 7.51 -30.19 -1.35
C MET A 386 6.93 -31.26 -2.31
N LYS A 387 7.47 -32.50 -2.31
CA LYS A 387 7.14 -33.56 -3.27
C LYS A 387 5.69 -34.03 -3.27
N ASP A 388 4.97 -33.89 -2.15
CA ASP A 388 3.63 -34.47 -1.96
C ASP A 388 2.49 -33.45 -2.17
N GLU A 389 2.80 -32.24 -2.67
CA GLU A 389 1.85 -31.13 -2.67
C GLU A 389 1.84 -30.33 -3.97
N THR A 390 0.82 -29.48 -4.09
CA THR A 390 0.70 -28.57 -5.24
C THR A 390 1.89 -27.60 -5.27
N PRO A 391 2.68 -27.54 -6.35
CA PRO A 391 3.87 -26.70 -6.42
C PRO A 391 3.51 -25.21 -6.27
N PHE A 392 4.33 -24.46 -5.53
CA PHE A 392 4.18 -23.01 -5.42
C PHE A 392 4.21 -22.30 -6.78
N SER A 393 4.89 -22.89 -7.77
CA SER A 393 4.94 -22.41 -9.15
C SER A 393 3.59 -22.39 -9.88
N THR A 394 2.55 -22.97 -9.30
CA THR A 394 1.17 -22.94 -9.83
C THR A 394 0.26 -21.94 -9.11
N MET A 395 0.65 -21.49 -7.92
CA MET A 395 -0.14 -20.61 -7.06
C MET A 395 0.08 -19.13 -7.39
N ASN A 396 -0.83 -18.27 -6.94
CA ASN A 396 -0.52 -16.85 -6.79
C ASN A 396 0.25 -16.61 -5.48
N LEU A 397 0.83 -15.41 -5.32
CA LEU A 397 1.68 -15.09 -4.17
C LEU A 397 0.91 -15.19 -2.84
N THR A 398 -0.32 -14.65 -2.79
CA THR A 398 -1.15 -14.68 -1.58
C THR A 398 -1.48 -16.12 -1.15
N GLN A 399 -1.84 -16.99 -2.08
CA GLN A 399 -2.14 -18.41 -1.81
C GLN A 399 -0.91 -19.13 -1.29
N ALA A 400 0.24 -18.98 -1.95
CA ALA A 400 1.47 -19.66 -1.54
C ALA A 400 1.97 -19.17 -0.16
N ASN A 401 1.88 -17.87 0.12
CA ASN A 401 2.20 -17.35 1.45
C ASN A 401 1.32 -17.97 2.53
N ARG A 402 0.02 -18.13 2.28
CA ARG A 402 -0.88 -18.80 3.22
C ARG A 402 -0.44 -20.24 3.47
N VAL A 403 -0.23 -21.02 2.41
CA VAL A 403 0.21 -22.42 2.52
C VAL A 403 1.54 -22.53 3.26
N PHE A 404 2.51 -21.66 2.94
CA PHE A 404 3.81 -21.63 3.59
C PHE A 404 3.70 -21.30 5.09
N LEU A 405 2.93 -20.28 5.46
CA LEU A 405 2.75 -19.87 6.85
C LEU A 405 1.91 -20.88 7.65
N ASP A 406 0.89 -21.49 7.06
CA ASP A 406 0.11 -22.55 7.70
C ASP A 406 0.99 -23.74 8.05
N ARG A 407 1.92 -24.12 7.16
CA ARG A 407 2.91 -25.17 7.45
C ARG A 407 3.85 -24.79 8.58
N ILE A 408 4.38 -23.56 8.57
CA ILE A 408 5.20 -23.05 9.69
C ILE A 408 4.46 -23.20 11.01
N ASN A 409 3.19 -22.79 11.04
CA ASN A 409 2.39 -22.82 12.25
C ASN A 409 2.04 -24.26 12.69
N ASN A 410 1.99 -25.22 11.76
CA ASN A 410 1.67 -26.62 12.01
C ASN A 410 2.89 -27.51 12.32
N ASP A 411 4.12 -27.05 12.04
CA ASP A 411 5.37 -27.82 12.20
C ASP A 411 5.82 -28.03 13.67
N GLY A 412 4.90 -27.95 14.63
CA GLY A 412 5.12 -28.38 16.03
C GLY A 412 6.32 -27.69 16.71
N GLU A 413 6.13 -26.44 17.16
CA GLU A 413 7.09 -25.60 17.90
C GLU A 413 8.43 -25.25 17.21
N SER A 414 8.76 -25.82 16.05
CA SER A 414 10.07 -25.61 15.40
C SER A 414 10.22 -24.18 14.87
N CYS A 415 9.17 -23.58 14.32
CA CYS A 415 9.14 -22.23 13.76
C CYS A 415 7.81 -21.55 14.05
N GLN A 416 7.83 -20.22 14.21
CA GLN A 416 6.65 -19.41 14.46
C GLN A 416 6.78 -18.10 13.70
N PHE A 417 5.74 -17.75 12.94
CA PHE A 417 5.63 -16.43 12.37
C PHE A 417 5.01 -15.47 13.39
N ARG A 418 5.83 -14.58 13.95
CA ARG A 418 5.43 -13.63 14.99
C ARG A 418 5.03 -12.32 14.35
N THR A 419 3.74 -12.01 14.32
CA THR A 419 3.27 -10.66 13.99
C THR A 419 3.52 -9.76 15.19
N GLU A 420 4.45 -8.82 15.09
CA GLU A 420 4.64 -7.83 16.15
C GLU A 420 3.50 -6.79 16.11
N LEU A 421 2.81 -6.65 17.26
CA LEU A 421 2.01 -5.48 17.64
C LEU A 421 1.02 -4.96 16.59
N GLY A 422 0.18 -5.85 16.04
CA GLY A 422 -0.95 -5.45 15.19
C GLY A 422 -0.57 -4.93 13.80
N THR A 423 0.68 -5.10 13.38
CA THR A 423 1.09 -4.88 11.98
C THR A 423 1.05 -6.20 11.21
N SER A 424 0.78 -6.14 9.91
CA SER A 424 0.88 -7.31 9.01
C SER A 424 2.33 -7.77 8.77
N ASN A 425 3.30 -7.17 9.46
CA ASN A 425 4.72 -7.45 9.33
C ASN A 425 5.12 -8.39 10.46
N GLY A 426 5.23 -9.67 10.12
CA GLY A 426 5.71 -10.69 11.06
C GLY A 426 7.13 -11.13 10.75
N GLU A 427 7.83 -11.54 11.80
CA GLU A 427 9.15 -12.14 11.71
C GLU A 427 9.04 -13.66 11.86
N LEU A 428 9.76 -14.40 11.01
CA LEU A 428 9.88 -15.85 11.18
C LEU A 428 10.95 -16.15 12.23
N ALA A 429 10.54 -16.74 13.35
CA ALA A 429 11.41 -17.14 14.45
C ALA A 429 11.38 -18.66 14.62
N CYS A 430 12.53 -19.32 14.57
CA CYS A 430 12.63 -20.78 14.71
C CYS A 430 13.35 -21.20 16.00
N LYS A 431 12.78 -22.18 16.71
CA LYS A 431 13.39 -22.86 17.86
C LYS A 431 14.67 -23.56 17.41
N GLY A 432 15.75 -23.39 18.15
CA GLY A 432 17.08 -23.89 17.76
C GLY A 432 17.85 -22.95 16.82
N VAL A 433 17.19 -21.95 16.24
CA VAL A 433 17.87 -20.84 15.56
C VAL A 433 18.09 -19.73 16.60
N PRO A 434 19.34 -19.43 16.98
CA PRO A 434 19.61 -18.41 18.00
C PRO A 434 18.96 -17.08 17.62
N GLY A 435 18.11 -16.55 18.51
CA GLY A 435 17.51 -15.22 18.32
C GLY A 435 18.53 -14.07 18.35
N LYS A 436 19.79 -14.37 18.71
CA LYS A 436 20.91 -13.42 18.71
C LYS A 436 21.92 -13.81 17.63
N HIS A 437 22.22 -12.82 16.79
CA HIS A 437 23.31 -12.52 15.84
C HIS A 437 24.63 -13.33 15.79
N ASN A 438 24.82 -14.41 16.53
CA ASN A 438 26.02 -15.23 16.45
C ASN A 438 25.77 -16.38 15.47
N THR A 439 26.65 -16.47 14.47
CA THR A 439 26.88 -17.59 13.54
C THR A 439 25.75 -18.61 13.53
N MET A 440 24.66 -18.32 12.81
CA MET A 440 23.67 -19.34 12.53
C MET A 440 24.30 -20.24 11.48
N THR A 441 24.75 -21.44 11.83
CA THR A 441 25.03 -22.50 10.85
C THR A 441 23.96 -23.55 11.03
N THR A 442 23.22 -23.85 9.97
CA THR A 442 22.29 -24.97 9.99
C THR A 442 22.62 -25.90 8.84
N ILE A 443 23.00 -27.12 9.21
CA ILE A 443 23.15 -28.25 8.30
C ILE A 443 21.74 -28.84 8.13
N LEU A 444 21.27 -28.97 6.90
CA LEU A 444 20.01 -29.64 6.63
C LEU A 444 20.16 -31.16 6.79
N ASP A 445 19.04 -31.87 6.90
CA ASP A 445 19.02 -33.33 7.12
C ASP A 445 19.70 -34.13 5.97
N ASP A 446 19.95 -33.48 4.82
CA ASP A 446 20.72 -34.03 3.71
C ASP A 446 22.24 -34.10 3.98
N GLY A 447 22.72 -33.47 5.05
CA GLY A 447 24.13 -33.42 5.45
C GLY A 447 25.05 -32.63 4.51
N ALA A 448 24.52 -32.04 3.43
CA ALA A 448 25.29 -31.41 2.36
C ALA A 448 24.96 -29.92 2.19
N THR A 449 23.72 -29.52 2.45
CA THR A 449 23.30 -28.12 2.36
C THR A 449 23.53 -27.44 3.69
N GLU A 450 24.36 -26.40 3.69
CA GLU A 450 24.57 -25.55 4.86
C GLU A 450 24.12 -24.13 4.52
N SER A 451 23.31 -23.54 5.41
CA SER A 451 22.92 -22.14 5.29
C SER A 451 23.32 -21.39 6.55
N ALA A 452 23.91 -20.21 6.35
CA ALA A 452 24.28 -19.34 7.43
C ALA A 452 23.82 -17.90 7.22
N PHE A 453 23.48 -17.25 8.33
CA PHE A 453 23.32 -15.80 8.35
C PHE A 453 24.03 -15.19 9.53
N LEU A 454 24.71 -14.09 9.26
CA LEU A 454 25.30 -13.26 10.29
C LEU A 454 24.86 -11.82 10.06
N GLY A 455 24.20 -11.29 11.08
CA GLY A 455 23.88 -9.88 11.14
C GLY A 455 24.63 -9.25 12.30
N GLY A 456 25.70 -8.50 12.05
CA GLY A 456 26.28 -7.67 13.09
C GLY A 456 25.26 -6.64 13.60
N TRP A 457 25.51 -6.06 14.77
CA TRP A 457 24.85 -4.82 15.15
C TRP A 457 25.34 -3.73 14.19
N GLY A 458 24.83 -3.63 12.96
CA GLY A 458 25.28 -2.63 11.97
C GLY A 458 25.04 -1.18 12.39
N ASN A 459 24.41 -0.98 13.55
CA ASN A 459 24.33 0.29 14.27
C ASN A 459 25.53 0.55 15.20
N LYS A 460 26.44 -0.41 15.37
CA LYS A 460 27.70 -0.32 16.09
C LYS A 460 28.85 -0.22 15.09
N CYS A 461 29.91 0.48 15.50
CA CYS A 461 31.13 0.70 14.73
C CYS A 461 32.01 -0.57 14.66
N THR A 462 31.41 -1.75 14.46
CA THR A 462 32.17 -3.01 14.38
C THR A 462 33.01 -3.05 13.10
N ASP A 463 34.17 -3.68 13.11
CA ASP A 463 35.01 -3.86 11.92
C ASP A 463 34.60 -5.08 11.08
N PHE A 464 33.54 -5.78 11.51
CA PHE A 464 33.05 -7.03 10.93
C PHE A 464 34.06 -8.19 10.97
N LYS A 465 35.07 -8.14 11.85
CA LYS A 465 36.14 -9.15 11.89
C LYS A 465 35.60 -10.56 12.17
N ASP A 466 34.78 -10.71 13.21
CA ASP A 466 34.18 -12.01 13.57
C ASP A 466 33.31 -12.54 12.42
N GLU A 467 32.64 -11.63 11.71
CA GLU A 467 31.85 -11.96 10.53
C GLU A 467 32.68 -12.46 9.36
N TYR A 468 33.82 -11.83 9.13
CA TYR A 468 34.74 -12.22 8.05
C TYR A 468 35.39 -13.57 8.37
N ASP A 469 35.80 -13.78 9.62
CA ASP A 469 36.33 -15.07 10.08
C ASP A 469 35.26 -16.17 9.95
N ALA A 470 34.00 -15.87 10.27
CA ALA A 470 32.90 -16.81 10.07
C ALA A 470 32.71 -17.19 8.59
N ILE A 471 32.78 -16.23 7.66
CA ILE A 471 32.69 -16.52 6.21
C ILE A 471 33.85 -17.40 5.76
N LYS A 472 35.09 -17.08 6.15
CA LYS A 472 36.28 -17.88 5.81
C LYS A 472 36.21 -19.31 6.35
N ASN A 473 35.76 -19.46 7.59
CA ASN A 473 35.61 -20.77 8.21
C ASN A 473 34.47 -21.57 7.57
N PHE A 474 33.38 -20.91 7.19
CA PHE A 474 32.23 -21.54 6.56
C PHE A 474 32.50 -21.95 5.11
N ARG A 475 33.38 -21.27 4.38
CA ARG A 475 33.70 -21.56 2.97
C ARG A 475 32.44 -21.70 2.09
N PRO A 476 31.62 -20.65 1.96
CA PRO A 476 30.41 -20.72 1.17
C PRO A 476 30.73 -20.91 -0.31
N THR A 477 29.88 -21.66 -1.02
CA THR A 477 29.87 -21.67 -2.49
C THR A 477 29.11 -20.45 -3.05
N ILE A 478 28.09 -20.00 -2.31
CA ILE A 478 27.27 -18.84 -2.65
C ILE A 478 27.27 -17.86 -1.47
N LEU A 479 27.74 -16.63 -1.69
CA LEU A 479 27.68 -15.54 -0.72
C LEU A 479 26.70 -14.46 -1.20
N VAL A 480 25.73 -14.10 -0.36
CA VAL A 480 24.81 -12.98 -0.60
C VAL A 480 25.05 -11.90 0.45
N ALA A 481 25.28 -10.65 0.04
CA ALA A 481 25.63 -9.56 0.96
C ALA A 481 24.76 -8.30 0.77
N ASN A 482 24.37 -7.64 1.88
CA ASN A 482 23.70 -6.32 1.88
C ASN A 482 23.66 -5.67 3.28
N VAL A 483 24.02 -4.38 3.42
CA VAL A 483 24.05 -3.67 4.72
C VAL A 483 23.32 -2.33 4.75
N GLY A 484 22.69 -1.93 3.65
CA GLY A 484 22.26 -0.55 3.43
C GLY A 484 21.30 0.01 4.49
N LEU A 485 20.29 -0.77 4.93
CA LEU A 485 19.29 -0.25 5.88
C LEU A 485 19.87 0.10 7.26
N TRP A 486 21.01 -0.50 7.61
CA TRP A 486 21.66 -0.18 8.88
C TRP A 486 22.31 1.18 8.87
N TRP A 487 22.79 1.63 7.71
CA TRP A 487 23.54 2.88 7.62
C TRP A 487 22.66 4.10 7.38
N PHE A 488 21.40 3.89 7.01
CA PHE A 488 20.45 4.98 6.84
C PHE A 488 19.99 5.63 8.14
N HIS A 489 19.75 6.94 8.07
CA HIS A 489 19.42 7.77 9.22
C HIS A 489 18.13 8.56 9.07
N PHE A 490 17.64 9.01 10.22
CA PHE A 490 16.84 10.23 10.39
C PHE A 490 17.48 10.99 11.55
N GLN A 491 18.68 11.54 11.30
CA GLN A 491 19.52 12.17 12.30
C GLN A 491 18.74 13.29 13.01
N LYS A 492 18.76 13.28 14.35
CA LYS A 492 17.99 14.18 15.23
C LYS A 492 16.47 14.05 15.15
N ARG A 493 15.97 12.93 14.64
CA ARG A 493 14.54 12.64 14.46
C ARG A 493 14.20 11.16 14.72
N GLY A 494 14.87 10.53 15.70
CA GLY A 494 14.51 9.18 16.17
C GLY A 494 15.22 8.02 15.46
N ARG A 495 16.18 8.31 14.57
CA ARG A 495 17.10 7.30 14.03
C ARG A 495 18.49 7.90 13.84
N GLU A 496 19.15 8.16 14.96
CA GLU A 496 20.49 8.73 15.00
C GLU A 496 21.54 7.71 14.52
N ARG A 497 22.61 8.26 13.95
CA ARG A 497 23.81 7.52 13.56
C ARG A 497 25.04 8.12 14.20
N SER A 498 26.01 7.25 14.48
CA SER A 498 27.34 7.63 14.94
C SER A 498 28.21 8.00 13.75
N VAL A 499 29.31 8.71 14.03
CA VAL A 499 30.27 9.15 13.01
C VAL A 499 30.86 7.98 12.24
N CYS A 500 31.12 6.85 12.88
CA CYS A 500 31.67 5.69 12.19
C CYS A 500 30.70 5.12 11.12
N ILE A 501 29.38 5.26 11.31
CA ILE A 501 28.40 4.82 10.32
C ILE A 501 28.38 5.78 9.14
N VAL A 502 28.57 7.07 9.40
CA VAL A 502 28.79 8.08 8.35
C VAL A 502 30.03 7.69 7.53
N ASP A 503 31.16 7.40 8.19
CA ASP A 503 32.40 7.00 7.53
C ASP A 503 32.22 5.73 6.67
N LYS A 504 31.58 4.68 7.22
CA LYS A 504 31.25 3.47 6.47
C LYS A 504 30.34 3.72 5.27
N TRP A 505 29.32 4.57 5.42
CA TRP A 505 28.45 4.90 4.31
C TRP A 505 29.19 5.70 3.24
N LEU A 506 30.09 6.60 3.62
CA LEU A 506 30.92 7.34 2.67
C LEU A 506 31.86 6.39 1.92
N LYS A 507 32.47 5.43 2.63
CA LYS A 507 33.37 4.40 2.09
C LYS A 507 32.64 3.10 1.73
N TYR A 508 31.43 3.21 1.17
CA TYR A 508 30.64 2.02 0.85
C TYR A 508 31.36 1.11 -0.16
N GLU A 509 32.03 1.69 -1.16
CA GLU A 509 32.79 0.95 -2.16
C GLU A 509 33.97 0.20 -1.54
N GLU A 510 34.62 0.75 -0.50
CA GLU A 510 35.68 0.03 0.24
C GLU A 510 35.11 -1.19 0.98
N TRP A 511 33.90 -1.09 1.53
CA TRP A 511 33.20 -2.24 2.12
C TRP A 511 32.85 -3.28 1.07
N LEU A 512 32.35 -2.86 -0.10
CA LEU A 512 32.04 -3.76 -1.23
C LEU A 512 33.31 -4.49 -1.71
N ASP A 513 34.42 -3.78 -1.86
CA ASP A 513 35.73 -4.37 -2.18
C ASP A 513 36.19 -5.35 -1.10
N GLY A 514 36.02 -5.00 0.18
CA GLY A 514 36.34 -5.90 1.29
C GLY A 514 35.57 -7.22 1.22
N ILE A 515 34.28 -7.18 0.87
CA ILE A 515 33.47 -8.39 0.68
C ILE A 515 33.88 -9.18 -0.56
N LEU A 516 34.22 -8.50 -1.65
CA LEU A 516 34.72 -9.14 -2.86
C LEU A 516 36.02 -9.93 -2.58
N ASN A 517 37.01 -9.28 -1.96
CA ASN A 517 38.28 -9.91 -1.62
C ASN A 517 38.09 -11.05 -0.61
N LEU A 518 37.22 -10.87 0.39
CA LEU A 518 36.88 -11.91 1.35
C LEU A 518 36.27 -13.14 0.67
N ALA A 519 35.40 -12.93 -0.33
CA ALA A 519 34.78 -14.00 -1.09
C ALA A 519 35.82 -14.79 -1.91
N GLU A 520 36.78 -14.10 -2.53
CA GLU A 520 37.91 -14.73 -3.23
C GLU A 520 38.78 -15.55 -2.27
N GLU A 521 39.13 -14.99 -1.11
CA GLU A 521 39.92 -15.67 -0.07
C GLU A 521 39.20 -16.91 0.50
N ALA A 522 37.87 -16.84 0.63
CA ALA A 522 37.05 -17.94 1.14
C ALA A 522 36.73 -19.01 0.08
N GLY A 523 37.13 -18.81 -1.18
CA GLY A 523 36.86 -19.73 -2.28
C GLY A 523 35.40 -19.76 -2.71
N VAL A 524 34.69 -18.64 -2.60
CA VAL A 524 33.31 -18.50 -3.07
C VAL A 524 33.26 -18.67 -4.60
N GLU A 525 32.19 -19.24 -5.14
CA GLU A 525 31.99 -19.32 -6.60
C GLU A 525 31.09 -18.20 -7.11
N VAL A 526 30.01 -17.90 -6.38
CA VAL A 526 29.00 -16.90 -6.73
C VAL A 526 28.88 -15.86 -5.62
N LEU A 527 29.19 -14.60 -5.95
CA LEU A 527 29.00 -13.45 -5.06
C LEU A 527 27.84 -12.59 -5.56
N LEU A 528 26.81 -12.46 -4.75
CA LEU A 528 25.66 -11.60 -5.03
C LEU A 528 25.58 -10.45 -4.05
N PHE A 529 25.63 -9.22 -4.56
CA PHE A 529 25.20 -8.08 -3.78
C PHE A 529 23.71 -7.84 -3.96
N LYS A 530 22.96 -7.96 -2.87
CA LYS A 530 21.52 -7.66 -2.87
C LYS A 530 21.33 -6.15 -2.80
N THR A 531 20.45 -5.61 -3.66
CA THR A 531 20.02 -4.22 -3.55
C THR A 531 19.30 -3.97 -2.23
N THR A 532 19.52 -2.81 -1.64
CA THR A 532 18.73 -2.31 -0.52
C THR A 532 17.28 -2.14 -0.93
N ASN A 533 16.36 -2.48 -0.04
CA ASN A 533 14.94 -2.49 -0.34
C ASN A 533 14.41 -1.10 -0.70
N LEU A 534 13.35 -1.09 -1.53
CA LEU A 534 12.47 0.05 -1.69
C LEU A 534 11.95 0.46 -0.31
N ILE A 535 11.87 1.76 -0.03
CA ILE A 535 11.29 2.24 1.22
C ILE A 535 9.95 2.89 0.88
N CYS A 536 8.87 2.35 1.43
CA CYS A 536 7.53 2.91 1.28
C CYS A 536 7.33 4.01 2.31
N ASP A 537 7.78 5.20 1.94
CA ASP A 537 7.77 6.41 2.75
C ASP A 537 6.36 6.68 3.35
N GLU A 538 5.30 6.36 2.61
CA GLU A 538 3.90 6.53 3.02
C GLU A 538 3.44 5.59 4.14
N LYS A 539 4.23 4.54 4.44
CA LYS A 539 3.96 3.58 5.52
C LYS A 539 4.51 4.03 6.86
N TYR A 540 5.38 5.03 6.87
CA TYR A 540 5.83 5.63 8.12
C TYR A 540 4.69 6.40 8.79
N GLN A 541 4.74 6.44 10.12
CA GLN A 541 3.80 7.19 10.95
C GLN A 541 4.56 7.98 12.02
N GLY A 542 3.86 8.91 12.67
CA GLY A 542 4.40 9.69 13.79
C GLY A 542 5.69 10.42 13.45
N GLU A 543 6.70 10.26 14.32
CA GLU A 543 7.99 10.92 14.17
C GLU A 543 8.75 10.47 12.91
N MET A 544 8.66 9.20 12.52
CA MET A 544 9.32 8.70 11.31
C MET A 544 8.72 9.30 10.04
N ALA A 545 7.40 9.48 9.97
CA ALA A 545 6.76 10.16 8.83
C ALA A 545 7.20 11.62 8.76
N THR A 546 7.20 12.31 9.91
CA THR A 546 7.65 13.71 9.99
C THR A 546 9.12 13.86 9.57
N ALA A 547 9.98 12.95 10.04
CA ALA A 547 11.38 12.92 9.68
C ALA A 547 11.56 12.69 8.18
N ASN A 548 10.84 11.71 7.63
CA ASN A 548 10.83 11.42 6.21
C ASN A 548 10.44 12.64 5.38
N ASP A 549 9.34 13.32 5.74
CA ASP A 549 8.87 14.49 4.98
C ASP A 549 9.92 15.59 4.94
N LEU A 550 10.56 15.88 6.08
CA LEU A 550 11.59 16.92 6.20
C LEU A 550 12.85 16.58 5.41
N TYR A 551 13.34 15.34 5.51
CA TYR A 551 14.53 14.92 4.76
C TYR A 551 14.24 14.82 3.26
N SER A 552 13.06 14.32 2.87
CA SER A 552 12.66 14.19 1.47
C SER A 552 12.43 15.55 0.81
N SER A 553 11.89 16.52 1.54
CA SER A 553 11.78 17.91 1.08
C SER A 553 13.10 18.69 1.15
N ARG A 554 14.18 18.06 1.64
CA ARG A 554 15.47 18.70 1.92
C ARG A 554 15.32 19.97 2.75
N ASP A 555 14.48 19.91 3.80
CA ASP A 555 14.31 21.01 4.74
C ASP A 555 15.66 21.49 5.24
N GLU A 556 16.00 22.73 4.93
CA GLU A 556 17.33 23.29 5.14
C GLU A 556 17.73 23.18 6.61
N GLN A 557 16.81 23.51 7.53
CA GLN A 557 17.09 23.44 8.95
C GLN A 557 17.40 22.01 9.40
N THR A 558 16.67 21.01 8.89
CA THR A 558 16.88 19.60 9.22
C THR A 558 18.21 19.08 8.66
N VAL A 559 18.53 19.39 7.40
CA VAL A 559 19.81 19.01 6.79
C VAL A 559 20.99 19.68 7.51
N GLN A 560 20.89 20.97 7.82
CA GLN A 560 21.93 21.69 8.56
C GLN A 560 22.10 21.17 9.99
N LYS A 561 21.03 20.76 10.66
CA LYS A 561 21.11 20.09 11.98
C LYS A 561 21.84 18.75 11.87
N CYS A 562 21.59 17.97 10.82
CA CYS A 562 22.35 16.75 10.55
C CYS A 562 23.84 17.06 10.34
N PHE A 563 24.15 17.98 9.43
CA PHE A 563 25.51 18.37 9.07
C PHE A 563 26.32 18.83 10.30
N ARG A 564 25.78 19.78 11.08
CA ARG A 564 26.41 20.28 12.32
C ARG A 564 26.60 19.18 13.38
N SER A 565 25.79 18.13 13.35
CA SER A 565 25.93 17.02 14.31
C SER A 565 27.14 16.12 14.03
N PHE A 566 27.60 16.09 12.78
CA PHE A 566 28.72 15.26 12.33
C PHE A 566 30.01 16.06 12.09
N ARG A 567 29.94 17.28 11.53
CA ARG A 567 31.11 18.12 11.21
C ARG A 567 32.19 18.19 12.29
N PRO A 568 31.89 18.43 13.58
CA PRO A 568 32.95 18.54 14.59
C PRO A 568 33.54 17.18 15.02
N LYS A 569 33.04 16.06 14.50
CA LYS A 569 33.35 14.72 14.99
C LYS A 569 33.90 13.77 13.93
N THR A 570 33.80 14.13 12.65
CA THR A 570 34.32 13.33 11.52
C THR A 570 35.83 13.35 11.47
N MET A 571 36.41 12.36 10.79
CA MET A 571 37.86 12.26 10.58
C MET A 571 38.36 13.44 9.73
N SER A 572 39.63 13.79 9.85
CA SER A 572 40.25 14.92 9.16
C SER A 572 40.17 14.85 7.62
N ALA A 573 40.00 13.65 7.05
CA ALA A 573 39.88 13.44 5.61
C ALA A 573 38.45 13.61 5.06
N THR A 574 37.42 13.65 5.92
CA THR A 574 36.02 13.80 5.48
C THR A 574 35.72 15.27 5.15
N THR A 575 35.29 15.56 3.93
CA THR A 575 34.98 16.93 3.51
C THR A 575 33.58 17.36 3.96
N ASP A 576 33.32 18.68 4.00
CA ASP A 576 31.97 19.19 4.26
C ASP A 576 30.94 18.67 3.23
N ALA A 577 31.36 18.49 1.97
CA ALA A 577 30.52 17.97 0.91
C ALA A 577 30.13 16.51 1.16
N ASP A 578 31.05 15.69 1.69
CA ASP A 578 30.78 14.30 2.04
C ASP A 578 29.72 14.20 3.14
N ILE A 579 29.87 15.00 4.20
CA ILE A 579 28.89 15.01 5.30
C ILE A 579 27.52 15.46 4.80
N LEU A 580 27.48 16.48 3.94
CA LEU A 580 26.24 16.95 3.36
C LEU A 580 25.60 15.89 2.45
N ASN A 581 26.41 15.19 1.65
CA ASN A 581 25.97 14.07 0.83
C ASN A 581 25.33 12.97 1.69
N TYR A 582 25.98 12.57 2.80
CA TYR A 582 25.39 11.63 3.75
C TYR A 582 24.07 12.15 4.34
N CYS A 583 24.03 13.42 4.77
CA CYS A 583 22.83 13.99 5.38
C CYS A 583 21.61 14.05 4.46
N ILE A 584 21.82 14.08 3.13
CA ILE A 584 20.76 14.12 2.13
C ILE A 584 20.45 12.70 1.63
N ASN A 585 21.48 11.95 1.24
CA ASN A 585 21.36 10.69 0.51
C ASN A 585 21.59 9.44 1.39
N GLY A 586 21.96 9.60 2.65
CA GLY A 586 22.06 8.53 3.66
C GLY A 586 20.77 8.37 4.47
N THR A 587 19.62 8.79 3.93
CA THR A 587 18.35 8.88 4.65
C THR A 587 17.54 7.57 4.57
N MET A 588 16.75 7.28 5.60
CA MET A 588 15.92 6.07 5.67
C MET A 588 14.61 6.26 4.88
N ASN A 589 14.73 6.52 3.58
CA ASN A 589 13.61 6.76 2.65
C ASN A 589 13.99 6.32 1.23
N THR A 590 13.07 6.52 0.27
CA THR A 590 13.32 6.15 -1.13
C THR A 590 14.56 6.82 -1.72
N ILE A 591 14.84 8.07 -1.37
CA ILE A 591 16.03 8.80 -1.85
C ILE A 591 17.31 8.08 -1.43
N GLY A 592 17.41 7.72 -0.15
CA GLY A 592 18.60 7.07 0.36
C GLY A 592 18.80 5.64 -0.15
N SER A 593 17.71 4.87 -0.28
CA SER A 593 17.80 3.53 -0.86
C SER A 593 18.17 3.57 -2.35
N ASP A 594 17.64 4.51 -3.12
CA ASP A 594 17.95 4.66 -4.54
C ASP A 594 19.40 5.07 -4.77
N HIS A 595 19.87 6.09 -4.04
CA HIS A 595 21.26 6.54 -4.14
C HIS A 595 22.24 5.43 -3.76
N HIS A 596 21.97 4.69 -2.69
CA HIS A 596 22.83 3.59 -2.26
C HIS A 596 22.85 2.44 -3.28
N ASN A 597 21.72 2.11 -3.89
CA ASN A 597 21.65 1.09 -4.94
C ASN A 597 22.35 1.51 -6.24
N GLN A 598 22.32 2.80 -6.60
CA GLN A 598 23.07 3.31 -7.75
C GLN A 598 24.58 3.09 -7.57
N ARG A 599 25.12 3.38 -6.39
CA ARG A 599 26.51 3.12 -6.03
C ARG A 599 26.87 1.65 -6.15
N LEU A 600 26.01 0.77 -5.62
CA LEU A 600 26.19 -0.67 -5.74
C LEU A 600 26.21 -1.16 -7.20
N LEU A 601 25.24 -0.71 -8.01
CA LEU A 601 25.14 -1.10 -9.42
C LEU A 601 26.38 -0.66 -10.21
N GLN A 602 26.86 0.56 -9.94
CA GLN A 602 28.08 1.08 -10.56
C GLN A 602 29.30 0.26 -10.14
N PHE A 603 29.46 -0.05 -8.85
CA PHE A 603 30.55 -0.90 -8.35
C PHE A 603 30.58 -2.27 -9.05
N VAL A 604 29.44 -2.97 -9.11
CA VAL A 604 29.39 -4.29 -9.74
C VAL A 604 29.69 -4.21 -11.23
N LYS A 605 29.19 -3.17 -11.92
CA LYS A 605 29.50 -2.92 -13.33
C LYS A 605 31.01 -2.76 -13.56
N ASP A 606 31.70 -2.06 -12.68
CA ASP A 606 33.14 -1.77 -12.83
C ASP A 606 34.03 -2.96 -12.43
N ARG A 607 33.54 -3.87 -11.57
CA ARG A 607 34.34 -4.98 -11.04
C ARG A 607 34.02 -6.36 -11.62
N LYS A 608 32.88 -6.55 -12.28
CA LYS A 608 32.44 -7.86 -12.79
C LYS A 608 33.48 -8.56 -13.68
N ASP A 609 34.25 -7.80 -14.46
CA ASP A 609 35.24 -8.34 -15.40
C ASP A 609 36.67 -8.40 -14.79
N ALA A 610 36.84 -7.89 -13.56
CA ALA A 610 38.12 -7.81 -12.85
C ALA A 610 38.30 -8.90 -11.79
N THR A 611 37.28 -9.74 -11.56
CA THR A 611 37.30 -10.83 -10.59
C THR A 611 37.12 -12.18 -11.30
N THR A 612 37.60 -13.24 -10.67
CA THR A 612 37.35 -14.63 -11.12
C THR A 612 36.00 -15.15 -10.64
N LEU A 613 35.36 -14.45 -9.70
CA LEU A 613 34.06 -14.78 -9.15
C LEU A 613 32.94 -14.50 -10.15
N LYS A 614 31.86 -15.27 -10.05
CA LYS A 614 30.59 -14.93 -10.70
C LYS A 614 29.91 -13.83 -9.89
N LEU A 615 30.28 -12.58 -10.17
CA LEU A 615 29.80 -11.39 -9.48
C LEU A 615 28.53 -10.84 -10.15
N ALA A 616 27.45 -10.66 -9.37
CA ALA A 616 26.23 -10.04 -9.85
C ALA A 616 25.46 -9.27 -8.76
N VAL A 617 24.44 -8.53 -9.21
CA VAL A 617 23.46 -7.90 -8.32
C VAL A 617 22.19 -8.77 -8.25
N LEU A 618 21.68 -8.99 -7.04
CA LEU A 618 20.31 -9.49 -6.82
C LEU A 618 19.36 -8.29 -6.78
N PRO A 619 18.52 -8.05 -7.81
CA PRO A 619 17.73 -6.83 -7.95
C PRO A 619 16.43 -6.88 -7.12
N ASP A 620 16.56 -7.16 -5.83
CA ASP A 620 15.43 -7.31 -4.88
C ASP A 620 14.55 -6.05 -4.81
N ARG A 621 15.14 -4.85 -4.91
CA ARG A 621 14.39 -3.59 -4.93
C ARG A 621 13.35 -3.58 -6.06
N ASN A 622 13.66 -4.19 -7.19
CA ASN A 622 12.85 -4.08 -8.40
C ASN A 622 11.56 -4.90 -8.33
N ILE A 623 11.48 -5.91 -7.46
CA ILE A 623 10.25 -6.71 -7.32
C ILE A 623 9.28 -6.17 -6.26
N GLN A 624 9.68 -5.12 -5.54
CA GLN A 624 8.96 -4.66 -4.37
C GLN A 624 7.85 -3.67 -4.72
N SER A 625 6.73 -3.79 -3.99
CA SER A 625 5.59 -2.90 -4.09
C SER A 625 5.01 -2.64 -2.71
N CYS A 626 4.64 -1.39 -2.44
CA CYS A 626 4.20 -0.92 -1.13
C CYS A 626 2.90 -1.54 -0.62
N GLN A 627 2.16 -2.25 -1.48
CA GLN A 627 1.02 -3.05 -1.03
C GLN A 627 1.42 -4.26 -0.19
N PHE A 628 2.66 -4.78 -0.36
CA PHE A 628 3.15 -5.98 0.33
C PHE A 628 3.97 -5.69 1.60
N THR A 629 3.88 -4.46 2.11
CA THR A 629 4.50 -4.06 3.37
C THR A 629 3.47 -3.34 4.24
N GLY A 630 3.45 -3.67 5.53
CA GLY A 630 2.48 -3.14 6.48
C GLY A 630 2.77 -1.70 6.91
N MET A 631 1.84 -1.11 7.67
CA MET A 631 2.08 0.16 8.33
C MET A 631 3.22 0.02 9.35
N LEU A 632 3.95 1.12 9.61
CA LEU A 632 5.13 1.20 10.49
C LEU A 632 6.40 0.48 10.01
N ASP A 633 6.24 -0.57 9.19
CA ASP A 633 7.35 -1.21 8.49
C ASP A 633 7.14 -1.14 6.99
N GLY A 634 7.67 -0.06 6.42
CA GLY A 634 7.72 0.24 5.00
C GLY A 634 8.98 -0.28 4.29
N ARG A 635 9.70 -1.28 4.83
CA ARG A 635 11.00 -1.68 4.28
C ARG A 635 11.25 -3.17 4.16
N HIS A 636 10.59 -4.05 4.92
CA HIS A 636 10.94 -5.48 4.89
C HIS A 636 10.21 -6.31 3.83
N TYR A 637 8.95 -6.02 3.48
CA TYR A 637 8.13 -6.78 2.52
C TYR A 637 8.11 -8.29 2.77
N HIS A 638 7.75 -8.72 3.98
CA HIS A 638 7.78 -10.13 4.36
C HIS A 638 7.00 -11.04 3.40
N GLN A 639 5.87 -10.55 2.88
CA GLN A 639 5.02 -11.26 1.91
C GLN A 639 5.70 -11.51 0.55
N MET A 640 6.82 -10.85 0.26
CA MET A 640 7.56 -11.01 -0.99
C MET A 640 8.69 -12.05 -0.90
N ASN A 641 8.93 -12.67 0.26
CA ASN A 641 10.11 -13.54 0.44
C ASN A 641 10.11 -14.78 -0.48
N LEU A 642 8.96 -15.40 -0.77
CA LEU A 642 8.90 -16.49 -1.77
C LEU A 642 9.29 -16.00 -3.17
N ALA A 643 8.82 -14.81 -3.57
CA ALA A 643 9.22 -14.19 -4.84
C ALA A 643 10.72 -13.88 -4.87
N ARG A 644 11.29 -13.41 -3.75
CA ARG A 644 12.74 -13.16 -3.60
C ARG A 644 13.56 -14.43 -3.74
N ILE A 645 13.13 -15.53 -3.13
CA ILE A 645 13.80 -16.83 -3.23
C ILE A 645 13.81 -17.28 -4.69
N ARG A 646 12.69 -17.15 -5.39
CA ARG A 646 12.63 -17.48 -6.81
C ARG A 646 13.56 -16.61 -7.65
N LEU A 647 13.58 -15.30 -7.40
CA LEU A 647 14.48 -14.36 -8.08
C LEU A 647 15.94 -14.74 -7.84
N LEU A 648 16.31 -14.98 -6.59
CA LEU A 648 17.64 -15.48 -6.19
C LEU A 648 17.99 -16.77 -6.94
N GLY A 649 17.07 -17.73 -6.98
CA GLY A 649 17.25 -18.99 -7.67
C GLY A 649 17.58 -18.80 -9.15
N ASN A 650 16.79 -17.99 -9.86
CA ASN A 650 17.02 -17.72 -11.28
C ASN A 650 18.31 -16.91 -11.53
N VAL A 651 18.70 -15.99 -10.64
CA VAL A 651 19.99 -15.28 -10.71
C VAL A 651 21.15 -16.27 -10.61
N VAL A 652 21.15 -17.12 -9.58
CA VAL A 652 22.23 -18.11 -9.37
C VAL A 652 22.27 -19.10 -10.54
N MET A 653 21.12 -19.59 -11.02
CA MET A 653 21.07 -20.44 -12.21
C MET A 653 21.75 -19.78 -13.41
N SER A 654 21.40 -18.52 -13.69
CA SER A 654 21.94 -17.80 -14.85
C SER A 654 23.46 -17.63 -14.81
N LEU A 655 24.04 -17.59 -13.62
CA LEU A 655 25.49 -17.52 -13.42
C LEU A 655 26.14 -18.90 -13.49
N LYS A 656 25.45 -19.97 -13.06
CA LYS A 656 26.00 -21.33 -13.01
C LYS A 656 25.99 -22.08 -14.33
N VAL A 657 25.18 -21.67 -15.33
CA VAL A 657 25.24 -22.26 -16.67
C VAL A 657 26.67 -22.15 -17.20
N LYS A 658 27.32 -23.31 -17.44
CA LYS A 658 28.61 -23.36 -18.13
C LYS A 658 28.36 -22.90 -19.57
N GLU A 659 29.03 -21.83 -19.98
CA GLU A 659 29.07 -21.40 -21.39
C GLU A 659 29.62 -22.49 -22.30
#